data_AF-A0A920KW28-F1
#
_entry.id   AF-A0A920KW28-F1
#
_cell.length_a   1.000
_cell.length_b   1.000
_cell.length_c   1.000
_cell.angle_alpha   90.00
_cell.angle_beta   90.00
_cell.angle_gamma   90.00
#
_symmetry.space_group_name_H-M   'P 1'
#
loop_
_entity.id
_entity.type
_entity.pdbx_description
1 polymer ?
#
loop_
_entity_poly.entity_id
_entity_poly.type
_entity_poly.pdbx_seq_one_letter_code
_entity_poly.pdbx_strand_id
1 'polypeptide(L)'
;MMFFLNFLIKLSILSIVLLFLRLPILNPILIFLFFFLLIFVATGEIRRFNKYSFVLSIISIIIFSFSFFFSFPKIHEGHNYLIFVEDDSKELKKALPENIYELAKERFNLKYPEELQCDKEIYGCWRFFGDIKRPFSFSADGFWQKTDMSRIVYEISSNELLKSRTGFLNTLAPNGDTISNWYSDRFSNKNPNRKDAPYFVKWRFPETAKGKLCTKGNIAKKINNKNFIFEFNSNINCITLNKNILPIELIGLQFDQNDSFSVSYELSNKLNTFKIVVLLVKILSCLIFVFSWIKPRYNFALPIYGISFLSNFVWGGEKLFQSHYYLFLDGVGDPLLHWGFGKWITESIKLGNLYEAFLGVEKIYYFMPGYRYFRSLEMVIFGESSILTYFSVILMPSLLYFILRKFLPALHSLISIIILLIIVPSYAESVSHYPESIGYFLALLGIIFGITNSESNDDIFKNIFLCSFFFGLSIFVRPNLLPASLLFIAGFLAFSKPFPNYKVFIFSALGIVPAFFPLMHNLFFGNEFVILTKAATIKENILAPPSYWSQAFFALINGDWNNEKLIYILNHFARYILGPGGIILLLSIIVLTILTPILLVLKRFKNFIRLLYENFNENLILLSLYWLGLQIMLIFYHPANRYAVMSALISLVIFIVIAINSTFRKHGKLTKKINFFEEKELLNYPKDFTSKIVQIWPLGKFPFASGTFCSVFFFILGYYINLRLGWEYTLLLSILLIFLGLWFTKKYIGQNINSDPKEVVIDEAAGQLIASASAGINIYLHLLSFVLFRFFDITKLGPIKFIENKGGAFGIIFDDVLAGIFSALIILFIINFLI
;
A
#
# COMPACT_ATOMS: atom_id res chain seq x y z
N MET A 1 -1.54 -8.48 30.76
CA MET A 1 -0.66 -7.30 30.97
C MET A 1 0.58 -7.31 30.06
N MET A 2 1.36 -8.40 30.02
CA MET A 2 2.60 -8.48 29.24
C MET A 2 2.43 -8.29 27.71
N PHE A 3 1.31 -8.76 27.14
CA PHE A 3 0.98 -8.53 25.73
C PHE A 3 0.79 -7.05 25.40
N PHE A 4 0.02 -6.32 26.22
CA PHE A 4 -0.26 -4.90 26.01
C PHE A 4 1.03 -4.08 26.11
N LEU A 5 1.89 -4.41 27.08
CA LEU A 5 3.22 -3.81 27.19
C LEU A 5 4.07 -4.06 25.94
N ASN A 6 4.10 -5.29 25.43
CA ASN A 6 4.82 -5.61 24.19
C ASN A 6 4.26 -4.86 22.97
N PHE A 7 2.94 -4.72 22.87
CA PHE A 7 2.31 -3.95 21.82
C PHE A 7 2.71 -2.47 21.88
N LEU A 8 2.67 -1.86 23.07
CA LEU A 8 3.11 -0.49 23.29
C LEU A 8 4.59 -0.29 22.94
N ILE A 9 5.47 -1.22 23.35
CA ILE A 9 6.90 -1.15 23.00
C ILE A 9 7.10 -1.18 21.48
N LYS A 10 6.44 -2.10 20.77
CA LYS A 10 6.51 -2.18 19.31
C LYS A 10 5.99 -0.92 18.63
N LEU A 11 4.90 -0.35 19.16
CA LEU A 11 4.35 0.91 18.67
C LEU A 11 5.35 2.05 18.85
N SER A 12 5.96 2.18 20.04
CA SER A 12 6.99 3.19 20.31
C SER A 12 8.21 3.05 19.40
N ILE A 13 8.65 1.83 19.11
CA ILE A 13 9.75 1.58 18.15
C ILE A 13 9.37 2.11 16.77
N LEU A 14 8.16 1.83 16.29
CA LEU A 14 7.68 2.32 15.00
C LEU A 14 7.52 3.84 14.98
N SER A 15 7.07 4.45 16.07
CA SER A 15 7.01 5.92 16.21
C SER A 15 8.39 6.55 16.07
N ILE A 16 9.44 5.96 16.66
CA ILE A 16 10.82 6.46 16.52
C ILE A 16 11.33 6.28 15.09
N VAL A 17 11.00 5.16 14.42
CA VAL A 17 11.31 4.97 13.00
C VAL A 17 10.68 6.08 12.15
N LEU A 18 9.41 6.42 12.38
CA LEU A 18 8.76 7.54 11.67
C LEU A 18 9.49 8.88 11.88
N LEU A 19 10.02 9.14 13.07
CA LEU A 19 10.84 10.33 13.35
C LEU A 19 12.13 10.34 12.53
N PHE A 20 12.83 9.20 12.43
CA PHE A 20 14.05 9.09 11.63
C PHE A 20 13.78 9.26 10.12
N LEU A 21 12.65 8.81 9.62
CA LEU A 21 12.32 8.97 8.20
C LEU A 21 11.97 10.43 7.84
N ARG A 22 11.55 11.23 8.84
CA ARG A 22 10.93 12.57 8.75
C ARG A 22 9.61 12.53 7.98
N LEU A 23 8.56 13.04 8.61
CA LEU A 23 7.22 13.10 8.02
C LEU A 23 7.03 14.39 7.18
N PRO A 24 6.22 14.35 6.10
CA PRO A 24 5.70 13.14 5.49
C PRO A 24 6.81 12.37 4.73
N ILE A 25 6.68 11.04 4.67
CA ILE A 25 7.62 10.18 3.97
C ILE A 25 7.23 10.18 2.49
N LEU A 26 7.92 10.98 1.68
CA LEU A 26 7.63 11.14 0.25
C LEU A 26 8.59 10.36 -0.67
N ASN A 27 9.69 9.83 -0.11
CA ASN A 27 10.67 9.08 -0.89
C ASN A 27 10.29 7.60 -0.97
N PRO A 28 10.13 7.01 -2.17
CA PRO A 28 9.69 5.62 -2.32
C PRO A 28 10.58 4.59 -1.59
N ILE A 29 11.90 4.80 -1.56
CA ILE A 29 12.85 3.92 -0.86
C ILE A 29 12.58 3.93 0.65
N LEU A 30 12.32 5.12 1.21
CA LEU A 30 12.00 5.26 2.64
C LEU A 30 10.63 4.68 2.99
N ILE A 31 9.64 4.79 2.09
CA ILE A 31 8.34 4.14 2.29
C ILE A 31 8.49 2.63 2.28
N PHE A 32 9.25 2.08 1.34
CA PHE A 32 9.53 0.65 1.30
C PHE A 32 10.23 0.19 2.59
N LEU A 33 11.25 0.92 3.02
CA LEU A 33 11.94 0.64 4.29
C LEU A 33 10.96 0.66 5.46
N PHE A 34 10.06 1.64 5.54
CA PHE A 34 9.06 1.73 6.61
C PHE A 34 8.18 0.48 6.68
N PHE A 35 7.61 0.06 5.55
CA PHE A 35 6.74 -1.12 5.53
C PHE A 35 7.50 -2.42 5.79
N PHE A 36 8.73 -2.52 5.30
CA PHE A 36 9.62 -3.62 5.64
C PHE A 36 9.86 -3.69 7.16
N LEU A 37 10.22 -2.57 7.78
CA LEU A 37 10.42 -2.47 9.24
C LEU A 37 9.11 -2.69 10.01
N LEU A 38 7.96 -2.27 9.48
CA LEU A 38 6.64 -2.52 10.08
C LEU A 38 6.38 -4.02 10.21
N ILE A 39 6.55 -4.78 9.13
CA ILE A 39 6.39 -6.24 9.13
C ILE A 39 7.42 -6.88 10.07
N PHE A 40 8.66 -6.41 10.02
CA PHE A 40 9.74 -6.89 10.86
C PHE A 40 9.45 -6.71 12.36
N VAL A 41 9.03 -5.51 12.77
CA VAL A 41 8.68 -5.20 14.17
C VAL A 41 7.42 -5.98 14.58
N ALA A 42 6.41 -6.06 13.71
CA ALA A 42 5.18 -6.79 13.99
C ALA A 42 5.43 -8.27 14.27
N THR A 43 6.29 -8.91 13.47
CA THR A 43 6.57 -10.36 13.55
C THR A 43 7.74 -10.73 14.46
N GLY A 44 8.68 -9.81 14.69
CA GLY A 44 9.86 -10.04 15.50
C GLY A 44 9.57 -10.09 17.01
N GLU A 45 10.53 -10.63 17.75
CA GLU A 45 10.47 -10.70 19.22
C GLU A 45 11.22 -9.52 19.84
N ILE A 46 10.69 -8.96 20.92
CA ILE A 46 11.37 -7.88 21.63
C ILE A 46 12.58 -8.50 22.36
N ARG A 47 13.77 -7.96 22.11
CA ARG A 47 15.00 -8.31 22.83
C ARG A 47 14.86 -7.88 24.28
N ARG A 48 15.36 -8.70 25.21
CA ARG A 48 15.52 -8.26 26.60
C ARG A 48 16.48 -7.07 26.62
N PHE A 49 16.11 -6.04 27.37
CA PHE A 49 16.92 -4.83 27.51
C PHE A 49 18.33 -5.18 28.01
N ASN A 50 19.35 -4.74 27.28
CA ASN A 50 20.75 -4.91 27.66
C ASN A 50 21.56 -3.65 27.30
N LYS A 51 22.75 -3.51 27.89
CA LYS A 51 23.64 -2.34 27.70
C LYS A 51 23.96 -2.09 26.22
N TYR A 52 24.10 -3.14 25.42
CA TYR A 52 24.39 -3.04 23.98
C TYR A 52 23.24 -2.45 23.17
N SER A 53 22.00 -2.87 23.41
CA SER A 53 20.80 -2.32 22.75
C SER A 53 20.63 -0.83 23.05
N PHE A 54 20.91 -0.42 24.28
CA PHE A 54 20.87 0.99 24.68
C PHE A 54 21.95 1.81 23.95
N VAL A 55 23.20 1.33 23.93
CA VAL A 55 24.31 2.00 23.23
C VAL A 55 24.04 2.11 21.72
N LEU A 56 23.56 1.04 21.07
CA LEU A 56 23.20 1.06 19.65
C LEU A 56 22.05 2.04 19.35
N SER A 57 21.09 2.18 20.27
CA SER A 57 20.03 3.17 20.15
C SER A 57 20.58 4.60 20.19
N ILE A 58 21.49 4.89 21.12
CA ILE A 58 22.18 6.19 21.18
C ILE A 58 22.98 6.44 19.90
N ILE A 59 23.73 5.45 19.44
CA ILE A 59 24.49 5.54 18.18
C ILE A 59 23.55 5.86 17.01
N SER A 60 22.40 5.18 16.91
CA SER A 60 21.42 5.46 15.84
C SER A 60 20.89 6.90 15.88
N ILE A 61 20.67 7.47 17.07
CA ILE A 61 20.23 8.85 17.26
C ILE A 61 21.35 9.83 16.88
N ILE A 62 22.61 9.54 17.23
CA ILE A 62 23.77 10.36 16.85
C ILE A 62 23.96 10.35 15.33
N ILE A 63 23.91 9.18 14.70
CA ILE A 63 24.00 9.04 13.24
C ILE A 63 22.85 9.82 12.59
N PHE A 64 21.62 9.67 13.07
CA PHE A 64 20.48 10.43 12.54
C PHE A 64 20.66 11.94 12.72
N SER A 65 21.23 12.39 13.84
CA SER A 65 21.50 13.80 14.11
C SER A 65 22.44 14.42 13.08
N PHE A 66 23.33 13.62 12.47
CA PHE A 66 24.19 14.06 11.39
C PHE A 66 23.41 14.57 10.16
N SER A 67 22.19 14.08 9.94
CA SER A 67 21.31 14.53 8.84
C SER A 67 20.88 16.00 8.95
N PHE A 68 20.97 16.62 10.14
CA PHE A 68 20.60 18.03 10.34
C PHE A 68 21.70 19.01 9.90
N PHE A 69 22.95 18.57 9.74
CA PHE A 69 24.03 19.44 9.23
C PHE A 69 23.87 19.79 7.74
N PHE A 70 23.10 18.98 7.00
CA PHE A 70 22.86 19.21 5.58
C PHE A 70 21.60 20.07 5.39
N SER A 71 21.79 21.29 4.86
CA SER A 71 20.73 22.21 4.49
C SER A 71 20.45 22.15 2.99
N PHE A 72 19.19 21.95 2.62
CA PHE A 72 18.72 21.99 1.23
C PHE A 72 17.89 23.25 0.98
N PRO A 73 17.91 23.81 -0.25
CA PRO A 73 17.13 25.00 -0.58
C PRO A 73 15.63 24.70 -0.46
N LYS A 74 14.95 25.41 0.44
CA LYS A 74 13.51 25.31 0.67
C LYS A 74 12.76 26.17 -0.34
N ILE A 75 12.24 25.56 -1.40
CA ILE A 75 11.43 26.24 -2.40
C ILE A 75 9.99 26.21 -1.93
N HIS A 76 9.40 27.37 -1.71
CA HIS A 76 7.98 27.43 -1.37
C HIS A 76 7.16 27.31 -2.66
N GLU A 77 6.20 26.40 -2.65
CA GLU A 77 5.35 26.11 -3.79
C GLU A 77 3.87 26.28 -3.39
N GLY A 78 3.15 27.08 -4.17
CA GLY A 78 1.72 27.31 -4.01
C GLY A 78 0.99 26.99 -5.31
N HIS A 79 -0.13 26.29 -5.21
CA HIS A 79 -0.91 25.90 -6.39
C HIS A 79 -2.40 25.95 -6.11
N ASN A 80 -3.18 26.32 -7.13
CA ASN A 80 -4.63 26.32 -7.05
C ASN A 80 -5.25 26.30 -8.46
N TYR A 81 -6.57 26.12 -8.50
CA TYR A 81 -7.35 26.32 -9.70
C TYR A 81 -7.23 27.76 -10.21
N LEU A 82 -7.27 27.90 -11.53
CA LEU A 82 -7.32 29.17 -12.24
C LEU A 82 -8.71 29.30 -12.87
N ILE A 83 -9.71 29.41 -12.01
CA ILE A 83 -11.12 29.43 -12.37
C ILE A 83 -11.71 30.75 -11.90
N PHE A 84 -12.44 31.41 -12.79
CA PHE A 84 -13.08 32.70 -12.52
C PHE A 84 -14.60 32.49 -12.54
N VAL A 85 -15.20 32.38 -11.34
CA VAL A 85 -16.66 32.32 -11.19
C VAL A 85 -17.25 33.73 -11.16
N GLU A 86 -16.59 34.60 -10.41
CA GLU A 86 -16.86 36.04 -10.36
C GLU A 86 -15.81 36.78 -11.19
N ASP A 87 -16.18 37.96 -11.68
CA ASP A 87 -15.27 38.81 -12.45
C ASP A 87 -14.06 39.30 -11.63
N ASP A 88 -14.19 39.36 -10.31
CA ASP A 88 -13.16 39.90 -9.40
C ASP A 88 -12.83 38.92 -8.26
N SER A 89 -12.06 37.87 -8.57
CA SER A 89 -11.63 36.88 -7.59
C SER A 89 -10.59 37.45 -6.63
N LYS A 90 -11.03 37.82 -5.43
CA LYS A 90 -10.16 38.38 -4.36
C LYS A 90 -9.00 37.46 -3.99
N GLU A 91 -9.22 36.15 -4.01
CA GLU A 91 -8.21 35.18 -3.58
C GLU A 91 -7.18 34.90 -4.68
N LEU A 92 -7.58 34.89 -5.95
CA LEU A 92 -6.64 34.82 -7.07
C LEU A 92 -5.76 36.09 -7.15
N LYS A 93 -6.33 37.29 -6.91
CA LYS A 93 -5.57 38.54 -6.83
C LYS A 93 -4.54 38.57 -5.70
N LYS A 94 -4.76 37.82 -4.60
CA LYS A 94 -3.74 37.63 -3.56
C LYS A 94 -2.62 36.68 -4.00
N ALA A 95 -2.94 35.68 -4.83
CA ALA A 95 -1.97 34.68 -5.29
C ALA A 95 -1.07 35.20 -6.43
N LEU A 96 -1.69 35.92 -7.37
CA LEU A 96 -1.10 36.36 -8.64
C LEU A 96 -0.87 37.89 -8.65
N PRO A 97 0.24 38.37 -9.22
CA PRO A 97 0.42 39.80 -9.53
C PRO A 97 -0.65 40.30 -10.52
N GLU A 98 -1.03 41.57 -10.43
CA GLU A 98 -2.11 42.17 -11.24
C GLU A 98 -1.97 41.90 -12.74
N ASN A 99 -0.77 42.11 -13.30
CA ASN A 99 -0.54 41.90 -14.74
C ASN A 99 -0.69 40.43 -15.17
N ILE A 100 -0.40 39.48 -14.28
CA ILE A 100 -0.56 38.04 -14.54
C ILE A 100 -2.00 37.61 -14.30
N TYR A 101 -2.69 38.20 -13.32
CA TYR A 101 -4.11 37.98 -13.05
C TYR A 101 -4.96 38.37 -14.25
N GLU A 102 -4.78 39.58 -14.79
CA GLU A 102 -5.56 40.06 -15.94
C GLU A 102 -5.31 39.21 -17.20
N LEU A 103 -4.04 38.86 -17.47
CA LEU A 103 -3.69 37.93 -18.56
C LEU A 103 -4.37 36.57 -18.39
N ALA A 104 -4.37 36.05 -17.16
CA ALA A 104 -4.98 34.77 -16.86
C ALA A 104 -6.50 34.79 -17.02
N LYS A 105 -7.15 35.88 -16.60
CA LYS A 105 -8.58 36.08 -16.76
C LYS A 105 -8.95 36.17 -18.24
N GLU A 106 -8.22 36.94 -19.03
CA GLU A 106 -8.43 37.07 -20.48
C GLU A 106 -8.35 35.70 -21.18
N ARG A 107 -7.27 34.94 -20.91
CA ARG A 107 -7.09 33.60 -21.49
C ARG A 107 -8.16 32.60 -21.05
N PHE A 108 -8.57 32.65 -19.78
CA PHE A 108 -9.66 31.81 -19.29
C PHE A 108 -10.96 32.11 -20.02
N ASN A 109 -11.32 33.39 -20.17
CA ASN A 109 -12.55 33.81 -20.86
C ASN A 109 -12.55 33.48 -22.35
N LEU A 110 -11.39 33.53 -23.02
CA LEU A 110 -11.23 33.07 -24.40
C LEU A 110 -11.50 31.57 -24.54
N LYS A 111 -11.09 30.77 -23.55
CA LYS A 111 -11.25 29.32 -23.58
C LYS A 111 -12.64 28.86 -23.12
N TYR A 112 -13.21 29.55 -22.13
CA TYR A 112 -14.50 29.26 -21.51
C TYR A 112 -15.43 30.48 -21.62
N PRO A 113 -15.85 30.87 -22.85
CA PRO A 113 -16.81 31.94 -23.06
C PRO A 113 -18.15 31.63 -22.38
N GLU A 114 -18.93 32.68 -22.08
CA GLU A 114 -20.19 32.56 -21.31
C GLU A 114 -21.13 31.46 -21.83
N GLU A 115 -21.19 31.25 -23.15
CA GLU A 115 -22.02 30.23 -23.80
C GLU A 115 -21.64 28.79 -23.40
N LEU A 116 -20.35 28.54 -23.17
CA LEU A 116 -19.80 27.25 -22.73
C LEU A 116 -19.84 27.08 -21.22
N GLN A 117 -20.20 28.11 -20.45
CA GLN A 117 -20.31 28.01 -19.01
C GLN A 117 -21.65 27.39 -18.60
N CYS A 118 -21.61 26.54 -17.57
CA CYS A 118 -22.82 26.02 -16.94
C CYS A 118 -23.52 27.09 -16.10
N ASP A 119 -24.81 26.89 -15.79
CA ASP A 119 -25.56 27.80 -14.95
C ASP A 119 -25.18 27.63 -13.48
N LYS A 120 -24.83 28.74 -12.82
CA LYS A 120 -24.41 28.79 -11.41
C LYS A 120 -25.50 28.34 -10.44
N GLU A 121 -26.78 28.40 -10.81
CA GLU A 121 -27.88 27.96 -9.94
C GLU A 121 -28.06 26.43 -9.95
N ILE A 122 -27.49 25.74 -10.94
CA ILE A 122 -27.68 24.30 -11.08
C ILE A 122 -26.62 23.54 -10.27
N TYR A 123 -27.12 22.73 -9.32
CA TYR A 123 -26.30 21.82 -8.55
C TYR A 123 -25.48 20.89 -9.46
N GLY A 124 -24.16 20.93 -9.28
CA GLY A 124 -23.18 20.19 -10.08
C GLY A 124 -22.48 21.01 -11.16
N CYS A 125 -22.93 22.23 -11.45
CA CYS A 125 -22.12 23.19 -12.19
C CYS A 125 -20.88 23.59 -11.37
N TRP A 126 -19.72 23.73 -12.00
CA TRP A 126 -18.52 24.20 -11.28
C TRP A 126 -18.71 25.61 -10.67
N ARG A 127 -19.55 26.46 -11.28
CA ARG A 127 -19.90 27.80 -10.77
C ARG A 127 -20.84 27.78 -9.56
N PHE A 128 -21.57 26.68 -9.34
CA PHE A 128 -22.45 26.51 -8.17
C PHE A 128 -21.67 26.60 -6.86
N PHE A 129 -20.41 26.18 -6.86
CA PHE A 129 -19.58 26.11 -5.67
C PHE A 129 -18.93 27.46 -5.28
N GLY A 130 -19.12 28.50 -6.10
CA GLY A 130 -18.54 29.82 -5.91
C GLY A 130 -17.05 29.88 -6.24
N ASP A 131 -16.47 31.06 -6.02
CA ASP A 131 -15.04 31.33 -6.27
C ASP A 131 -14.12 30.58 -5.29
N ILE A 132 -12.83 30.50 -5.61
CA ILE A 132 -11.83 29.89 -4.76
C ILE A 132 -11.77 30.60 -3.39
N LYS A 133 -11.72 29.83 -2.30
CA LYS A 133 -11.79 30.36 -0.93
C LYS A 133 -10.44 30.79 -0.33
N ARG A 134 -9.34 30.60 -1.06
CA ARG A 134 -7.97 30.83 -0.58
C ARG A 134 -6.99 30.98 -1.74
N PRO A 135 -5.86 31.69 -1.58
CA PRO A 135 -4.93 31.91 -2.69
C PRO A 135 -4.25 30.61 -3.11
N PHE A 136 -3.85 29.77 -2.16
CA PHE A 136 -3.19 28.49 -2.40
C PHE A 136 -3.96 27.36 -1.75
N SER A 137 -4.11 26.24 -2.46
CA SER A 137 -4.78 25.07 -1.93
C SER A 137 -3.93 24.35 -0.88
N PHE A 138 -4.57 23.67 0.08
CA PHE A 138 -3.86 22.81 1.03
C PHE A 138 -3.28 21.60 0.31
N SER A 139 -2.04 21.25 0.65
CA SER A 139 -1.39 20.01 0.22
C SER A 139 -0.97 19.20 1.45
N ALA A 140 -1.32 17.91 1.48
CA ALA A 140 -0.92 17.03 2.58
C ALA A 140 0.61 16.82 2.64
N ASP A 141 1.32 16.98 1.52
CA ASP A 141 2.79 16.96 1.49
C ASP A 141 3.39 18.08 2.35
N GLY A 142 2.65 19.17 2.56
CA GLY A 142 3.00 20.30 3.41
C GLY A 142 2.53 20.17 4.86
N PHE A 143 1.89 19.07 5.27
CA PHE A 143 1.23 18.96 6.57
C PHE A 143 2.18 19.23 7.76
N TRP A 144 3.40 18.70 7.73
CA TRP A 144 4.40 18.92 8.79
C TRP A 144 5.26 20.16 8.59
N GLN A 145 4.99 20.95 7.55
CA GLN A 145 5.78 22.11 7.16
C GLN A 145 5.10 23.40 7.63
N LYS A 146 5.90 24.46 7.76
CA LYS A 146 5.44 25.82 8.05
C LYS A 146 5.64 26.67 6.80
N THR A 147 4.56 26.97 6.09
CA THR A 147 4.54 27.75 4.85
C THR A 147 3.19 28.47 4.72
N ASP A 148 3.20 29.64 4.08
CA ASP A 148 2.03 30.44 3.68
C ASP A 148 1.42 29.97 2.35
N MET A 149 2.13 29.10 1.62
CA MET A 149 1.69 28.48 0.37
C MET A 149 1.23 27.02 0.59
N SER A 150 1.08 26.26 -0.49
CA SER A 150 0.63 24.85 -0.43
C SER A 150 1.63 23.92 0.25
N ARG A 151 2.93 24.02 -0.08
CA ARG A 151 4.00 23.17 0.47
C ARG A 151 5.40 23.77 0.26
N ILE A 152 6.42 23.08 0.78
CA ILE A 152 7.84 23.31 0.53
C ILE A 152 8.40 22.08 -0.19
N VAL A 153 9.08 22.34 -1.31
CA VAL A 153 9.78 21.35 -2.13
C VAL A 153 11.28 21.66 -2.18
N TYR A 154 12.09 20.65 -2.51
CA TYR A 154 13.55 20.78 -2.62
C TYR A 154 14.05 20.61 -4.06
N GLU A 155 13.24 19.95 -4.88
CA GLU A 155 13.45 19.66 -6.30
C GLU A 155 12.12 19.83 -7.01
N ILE A 156 12.19 20.14 -8.30
CA ILE A 156 11.01 20.23 -9.16
C ILE A 156 11.32 19.37 -10.39
N SER A 157 10.46 18.41 -10.68
CA SER A 157 10.63 17.50 -11.83
C SER A 157 9.38 17.45 -12.72
N SER A 158 8.47 18.43 -12.58
CA SER A 158 7.16 18.36 -13.23
C SER A 158 7.19 18.92 -14.65
N ASN A 159 7.00 18.01 -15.61
CA ASN A 159 6.65 18.35 -16.98
C ASN A 159 5.14 18.24 -17.25
N GLU A 160 4.36 17.73 -16.29
CA GLU A 160 2.94 17.37 -16.44
C GLU A 160 2.17 17.56 -15.12
N LEU A 161 0.89 17.96 -15.21
CA LEU A 161 -0.05 18.12 -14.09
C LEU A 161 -0.13 16.87 -13.21
N LEU A 162 -0.15 15.68 -13.81
CA LEU A 162 -0.17 14.39 -13.09
C LEU A 162 1.03 14.24 -12.14
N LYS A 163 2.24 14.53 -12.62
CA LYS A 163 3.47 14.38 -11.83
C LYS A 163 3.64 15.49 -10.81
N SER A 164 2.89 16.58 -10.94
CA SER A 164 2.99 17.73 -10.07
C SER A 164 2.44 17.50 -8.65
N ARG A 165 1.74 16.39 -8.35
CA ARG A 165 1.16 16.10 -7.01
C ARG A 165 0.43 17.32 -6.41
N THR A 166 -0.29 18.05 -7.25
CA THR A 166 -1.00 19.27 -6.86
C THR A 166 -2.44 18.89 -6.50
N GLY A 167 -2.68 18.45 -5.26
CA GLY A 167 -3.95 17.85 -4.87
C GLY A 167 -5.15 18.78 -4.81
N PHE A 168 -5.07 20.01 -5.31
CA PHE A 168 -6.24 20.88 -5.48
C PHE A 168 -7.32 20.19 -6.32
N LEU A 169 -6.91 19.38 -7.30
CA LEU A 169 -7.81 18.61 -8.17
C LEU A 169 -8.69 17.61 -7.43
N ASN A 170 -8.28 17.16 -6.23
CA ASN A 170 -8.98 16.14 -5.46
C ASN A 170 -9.68 16.74 -4.23
N THR A 171 -10.00 18.03 -4.25
CA THR A 171 -10.74 18.68 -3.17
C THR A 171 -12.23 18.43 -3.32
N LEU A 172 -12.93 18.24 -2.19
CA LEU A 172 -14.37 18.40 -2.15
C LEU A 172 -14.60 19.90 -2.26
N ALA A 173 -15.49 20.32 -3.15
CA ALA A 173 -15.87 21.72 -3.15
C ALA A 173 -16.42 22.10 -1.75
N PRO A 174 -16.49 23.39 -1.40
CA PRO A 174 -16.52 23.82 0.00
C PRO A 174 -17.73 23.40 0.86
N ASN A 175 -18.70 22.67 0.29
CA ASN A 175 -19.92 22.21 0.95
C ASN A 175 -20.05 20.67 1.01
N GLY A 176 -18.95 19.93 0.83
CA GLY A 176 -18.91 18.49 1.10
C GLY A 176 -19.27 17.60 -0.09
N ASP A 177 -19.66 18.18 -1.22
CA ASP A 177 -19.86 17.44 -2.47
C ASP A 177 -18.65 17.58 -3.40
N THR A 178 -18.25 16.42 -3.91
CA THR A 178 -17.10 16.22 -4.78
C THR A 178 -17.19 17.06 -6.05
N ILE A 179 -16.01 17.50 -6.53
CA ILE A 179 -15.74 17.88 -7.93
C ILE A 179 -16.12 16.75 -8.92
N SER A 180 -16.57 15.58 -8.45
CA SER A 180 -17.24 14.53 -9.25
C SER A 180 -18.43 15.05 -10.06
N ASN A 181 -19.04 16.17 -9.67
CA ASN A 181 -20.13 16.76 -10.46
C ASN A 181 -19.68 17.65 -11.62
N TRP A 182 -18.36 17.86 -11.82
CA TRP A 182 -17.85 18.29 -13.13
C TRP A 182 -18.28 17.32 -14.26
N TYR A 183 -18.83 16.16 -13.91
CA TYR A 183 -19.25 15.11 -14.82
C TYR A 183 -20.73 14.71 -14.70
N SER A 184 -21.65 15.55 -14.23
CA SER A 184 -23.06 15.21 -14.53
C SER A 184 -23.17 15.14 -16.06
N ASP A 185 -23.63 14.02 -16.64
CA ASP A 185 -23.84 13.90 -18.10
C ASP A 185 -24.71 15.05 -18.64
N ARG A 186 -25.50 15.67 -17.75
CA ARG A 186 -26.25 16.91 -17.98
C ARG A 186 -25.39 18.12 -18.41
N PHE A 187 -24.10 18.18 -18.03
CA PHE A 187 -23.20 19.33 -18.24
C PHE A 187 -21.80 18.94 -18.72
N SER A 188 -21.57 17.70 -19.16
CA SER A 188 -20.23 17.21 -19.56
C SER A 188 -19.53 18.10 -20.60
N ASN A 189 -20.30 18.78 -21.45
CA ASN A 189 -19.78 19.66 -22.50
C ASN A 189 -19.55 21.11 -22.03
N LYS A 190 -20.02 21.48 -20.82
CA LYS A 190 -19.94 22.83 -20.24
C LYS A 190 -19.06 22.92 -18.99
N ASN A 191 -18.76 21.79 -18.37
CA ASN A 191 -17.78 21.72 -17.29
C ASN A 191 -16.38 21.55 -17.88
N PRO A 192 -15.34 22.25 -17.36
CA PRO A 192 -13.96 21.97 -17.74
C PRO A 192 -13.66 20.49 -17.47
N ASN A 193 -12.96 19.81 -18.38
CA ASN A 193 -12.51 18.46 -18.08
C ASN A 193 -11.47 18.55 -16.95
N ARG A 194 -11.53 17.69 -15.94
CA ARG A 194 -10.58 17.69 -14.83
C ARG A 194 -9.12 17.51 -15.28
N LYS A 195 -8.89 16.73 -16.34
CA LYS A 195 -7.57 16.55 -16.96
C LYS A 195 -7.04 17.83 -17.60
N ASP A 196 -7.95 18.70 -18.01
CA ASP A 196 -7.69 19.97 -18.70
C ASP A 196 -8.02 21.16 -17.79
N ALA A 197 -8.17 20.92 -16.48
CA ALA A 197 -8.62 21.95 -15.56
C ALA A 197 -7.59 23.08 -15.51
N PRO A 198 -8.01 24.35 -15.70
CA PRO A 198 -7.08 25.46 -15.68
C PRO A 198 -6.52 25.65 -14.26
N TYR A 199 -5.22 25.82 -14.15
CA TYR A 199 -4.52 25.95 -12.87
C TYR A 199 -3.24 26.75 -12.97
N PHE A 200 -2.72 27.16 -11.81
CA PHE A 200 -1.42 27.79 -11.71
C PHE A 200 -0.56 27.14 -10.62
N VAL A 201 0.75 27.27 -10.78
CA VAL A 201 1.73 26.95 -9.74
C VAL A 201 2.72 28.10 -9.61
N LYS A 202 2.91 28.57 -8.38
CA LYS A 202 3.86 29.62 -8.02
C LYS A 202 5.00 29.01 -7.20
N TRP A 203 6.23 29.31 -7.59
CA TRP A 203 7.43 28.93 -6.85
C TRP A 203 8.19 30.16 -6.39
N ARG A 204 8.67 30.13 -5.15
CA ARG A 204 9.57 31.13 -4.56
C ARG A 204 10.88 30.45 -4.15
N PHE A 205 11.96 30.80 -4.84
CA PHE A 205 13.29 30.24 -4.60
C PHE A 205 14.04 31.02 -3.50
N PRO A 206 14.72 30.33 -2.57
CA PRO A 206 15.56 30.99 -1.57
C PRO A 206 16.90 31.43 -2.17
N GLU A 207 17.58 32.39 -1.54
CA GLU A 207 18.93 32.84 -1.93
C GLU A 207 20.00 31.73 -1.89
N THR A 208 19.73 30.66 -1.14
CA THR A 208 20.61 29.49 -1.05
C THR A 208 20.46 28.51 -2.21
N ALA A 209 19.49 28.72 -3.11
CA ALA A 209 19.26 27.85 -4.27
C ALA A 209 20.47 27.86 -5.20
N LYS A 210 21.00 26.67 -5.49
CA LYS A 210 22.12 26.45 -6.42
C LYS A 210 21.82 25.22 -7.26
N GLY A 211 21.96 25.34 -8.58
CA GLY A 211 21.59 24.25 -9.48
C GLY A 211 21.17 24.75 -10.85
N LYS A 212 20.49 23.89 -11.60
CA LYS A 212 20.00 24.17 -12.95
C LYS A 212 18.49 24.27 -12.93
N LEU A 213 17.94 25.39 -13.38
CA LEU A 213 16.51 25.63 -13.51
C LEU A 213 16.17 25.68 -15.00
N CYS A 214 15.33 24.75 -15.45
CA CYS A 214 14.83 24.69 -16.81
C CYS A 214 13.33 24.98 -16.85
N THR A 215 12.92 25.73 -17.87
CA THR A 215 11.56 26.25 -18.04
C THR A 215 11.11 26.12 -19.49
N LYS A 216 9.84 25.78 -19.74
CA LYS A 216 9.20 25.74 -21.07
C LYS A 216 7.71 26.06 -20.91
N GLY A 217 7.11 26.64 -21.95
CA GLY A 217 5.68 26.96 -22.00
C GLY A 217 5.33 28.30 -21.34
N ASN A 218 4.13 28.39 -20.78
CA ASN A 218 3.57 29.61 -20.19
C ASN A 218 4.14 29.89 -18.79
N ILE A 219 5.18 30.73 -18.72
CA ILE A 219 5.86 31.01 -17.46
C ILE A 219 6.06 32.52 -17.28
N ALA A 220 5.57 33.04 -16.16
CA ALA A 220 5.93 34.37 -15.69
C ALA A 220 7.11 34.28 -14.73
N LYS A 221 8.12 35.14 -14.92
CA LYS A 221 9.34 35.17 -14.11
C LYS A 221 9.52 36.53 -13.46
N LYS A 222 9.96 36.52 -12.20
CA LYS A 222 10.46 37.67 -11.47
C LYS A 222 11.88 37.37 -11.02
N ILE A 223 12.83 38.20 -11.44
CA ILE A 223 14.26 38.06 -11.15
C ILE A 223 14.76 39.34 -10.49
N ASN A 224 15.52 39.25 -9.40
CA ASN A 224 16.15 40.38 -8.70
C ASN A 224 15.18 41.53 -8.37
N ASN A 225 14.01 41.21 -7.83
CA ASN A 225 12.96 42.17 -7.45
C ASN A 225 12.39 43.03 -8.59
N LYS A 226 12.64 42.68 -9.86
CA LYS A 226 11.93 43.29 -11.00
C LYS A 226 10.44 42.90 -11.01
N ASN A 227 9.67 43.54 -11.87
CA ASN A 227 8.28 43.14 -12.12
C ASN A 227 8.21 41.77 -12.79
N PHE A 228 7.07 41.08 -12.64
CA PHE A 228 6.83 39.83 -13.34
C PHE A 228 6.75 40.08 -14.85
N ILE A 229 7.53 39.33 -15.61
CA ILE A 229 7.51 39.34 -17.08
C ILE A 229 6.96 37.99 -17.53
N PHE A 230 5.91 38.00 -18.34
CA PHE A 230 5.36 36.79 -18.94
C PHE A 230 6.17 36.43 -20.19
N GLU A 231 6.65 35.19 -20.25
CA GLU A 231 7.39 34.64 -21.39
C GLU A 231 6.70 33.35 -21.86
N PHE A 232 6.43 33.27 -23.17
CA PHE A 232 6.10 32.00 -23.81
C PHE A 232 7.35 31.41 -24.45
N ASN A 233 7.84 30.29 -23.89
CA ASN A 233 9.02 29.61 -24.41
C ASN A 233 8.63 28.29 -25.07
N SER A 234 8.67 28.23 -26.41
CA SER A 234 8.39 27.00 -27.16
C SER A 234 9.45 25.92 -26.93
N ASN A 235 10.70 26.33 -26.66
CA ASN A 235 11.83 25.45 -26.37
C ASN A 235 12.20 25.49 -24.88
N ILE A 236 12.87 24.43 -24.40
CA ILE A 236 13.37 24.38 -23.02
C ILE A 236 14.49 25.41 -22.86
N ASN A 237 14.30 26.37 -21.96
CA ASN A 237 15.30 27.35 -21.58
C ASN A 237 15.83 27.05 -20.18
N CYS A 238 17.13 26.81 -20.05
CA CYS A 238 17.79 26.46 -18.79
C CYS A 238 18.76 27.54 -18.34
N ILE A 239 18.65 27.95 -17.09
CA ILE A 239 19.56 28.89 -16.42
C ILE A 239 20.25 28.22 -15.23
N THR A 240 21.50 28.60 -14.99
CA THR A 240 22.25 28.17 -13.80
C THR A 240 22.01 29.16 -12.67
N LEU A 241 21.45 28.69 -11.56
CA LEU A 241 21.18 29.51 -10.39
C LEU A 241 22.45 29.78 -9.59
N ASN A 242 22.77 31.06 -9.41
CA ASN A 242 23.83 31.56 -8.56
C ASN A 242 23.31 32.74 -7.71
N LYS A 243 24.13 33.22 -6.76
CA LYS A 243 23.73 34.28 -5.81
C LYS A 243 23.31 35.60 -6.50
N ASN A 244 23.77 35.85 -7.73
CA ASN A 244 23.54 37.13 -8.42
C ASN A 244 22.17 37.20 -9.14
N ILE A 245 21.49 36.06 -9.31
CA ILE A 245 20.22 35.95 -10.06
C ILE A 245 19.02 35.74 -9.09
N LEU A 246 19.28 35.67 -7.78
CA LEU A 246 18.27 35.43 -6.75
C LEU A 246 17.86 36.74 -6.04
N PRO A 247 16.62 36.85 -5.53
CA PRO A 247 15.57 35.84 -5.51
C PRO A 247 14.84 35.70 -6.85
N ILE A 248 14.33 34.49 -7.11
CA ILE A 248 13.50 34.18 -8.27
C ILE A 248 12.11 33.76 -7.79
N GLU A 249 11.08 34.36 -8.38
CA GLU A 249 9.72 33.83 -8.32
C GLU A 249 9.27 33.42 -9.73
N LEU A 250 8.63 32.26 -9.83
CA LEU A 250 8.09 31.72 -11.07
C LEU A 250 6.59 31.48 -10.91
N ILE A 251 5.81 31.74 -11.95
CA ILE A 251 4.41 31.34 -12.03
C ILE A 251 4.21 30.60 -13.35
N GLY A 252 3.87 29.31 -13.26
CA GLY A 252 3.41 28.52 -14.39
C GLY A 252 1.89 28.61 -14.50
N LEU A 253 1.37 28.84 -15.70
CA LEU A 253 -0.06 28.90 -15.99
C LEU A 253 -0.44 27.80 -16.99
N GLN A 254 -1.48 27.03 -16.70
CA GLN A 254 -2.03 26.06 -17.62
C GLN A 254 -3.53 26.27 -17.78
N PHE A 255 -4.01 26.26 -19.02
CA PHE A 255 -5.44 26.43 -19.34
C PHE A 255 -6.05 25.18 -19.97
N ASP A 256 -5.25 24.37 -20.68
CA ASP A 256 -5.58 23.03 -21.16
C ASP A 256 -4.29 22.19 -21.35
N GLN A 257 -4.39 20.94 -21.83
CA GLN A 257 -3.22 20.08 -22.07
C GLN A 257 -2.23 20.63 -23.11
N ASN A 258 -2.70 21.41 -24.08
CA ASN A 258 -1.88 21.96 -25.15
C ASN A 258 -1.22 23.29 -24.75
N ASP A 259 -1.82 24.02 -23.80
CA ASP A 259 -1.35 25.28 -23.23
C ASP A 259 -0.70 25.06 -21.86
N SER A 260 0.32 24.20 -21.82
CA SER A 260 0.98 23.74 -20.59
C SER A 260 2.31 24.44 -20.32
N PHE A 261 2.83 24.24 -19.11
CA PHE A 261 4.18 24.64 -18.71
C PHE A 261 4.94 23.43 -18.18
N SER A 262 6.28 23.49 -18.28
CA SER A 262 7.15 22.55 -17.59
C SER A 262 8.26 23.30 -16.88
N VAL A 263 8.48 22.94 -15.62
CA VAL A 263 9.57 23.48 -14.79
C VAL A 263 10.34 22.30 -14.21
N SER A 264 11.65 22.29 -14.41
CA SER A 264 12.53 21.38 -13.71
C SER A 264 13.63 22.15 -12.98
N TYR A 265 13.90 21.74 -11.75
CA TYR A 265 14.97 22.26 -10.93
C TYR A 265 15.79 21.10 -10.38
N GLU A 266 17.04 21.04 -10.84
CA GLU A 266 18.02 20.05 -10.43
C GLU A 266 19.00 20.69 -9.45
N LEU A 267 19.25 20.00 -8.33
CA LEU A 267 20.26 20.38 -7.36
C LEU A 267 21.66 20.31 -7.98
N SER A 268 22.59 21.14 -7.50
CA SER A 268 24.00 21.00 -7.87
C SER A 268 24.57 19.64 -7.45
N ASN A 269 25.59 19.13 -8.15
CA ASN A 269 26.20 17.82 -7.88
C ASN A 269 26.54 17.62 -6.39
N LYS A 270 27.09 18.66 -5.74
CA LYS A 270 27.41 18.64 -4.29
C LYS A 270 26.18 18.50 -3.39
N LEU A 271 25.06 19.12 -3.74
CA LEU A 271 23.81 18.98 -2.97
C LEU A 271 23.17 17.62 -3.23
N ASN A 272 23.31 17.09 -4.45
CA ASN A 272 22.80 15.75 -4.78
C ASN A 272 23.55 14.64 -4.01
N THR A 273 24.87 14.75 -3.85
CA THR A 273 25.62 13.81 -3.00
C THR A 273 25.20 13.88 -1.54
N PHE A 274 25.02 15.09 -1.00
CA PHE A 274 24.50 15.27 0.36
C PHE A 274 23.10 14.65 0.54
N LYS A 275 22.23 14.73 -0.47
CA LYS A 275 20.91 14.08 -0.46
C LYS A 275 21.05 12.56 -0.32
N ILE A 276 21.94 11.92 -1.08
CA ILE A 276 22.20 10.48 -0.99
C ILE A 276 22.76 10.11 0.39
N VAL A 277 23.72 10.89 0.92
CA VAL A 277 24.28 10.66 2.26
C VAL A 277 23.18 10.76 3.32
N VAL A 278 22.33 11.78 3.27
CA VAL A 278 21.19 11.93 4.18
C VAL A 278 20.23 10.75 4.08
N LEU A 279 19.94 10.26 2.87
CA LEU A 279 19.12 9.08 2.66
C LEU A 279 19.72 7.84 3.32
N LEU A 280 21.01 7.56 3.09
CA LEU A 280 21.74 6.44 3.69
C LEU A 280 21.78 6.54 5.22
N VAL A 281 22.03 7.73 5.76
CA VAL A 281 22.00 8.00 7.21
C VAL A 281 20.64 7.64 7.81
N LYS A 282 19.53 8.02 7.16
CA LYS A 282 18.18 7.66 7.62
C LYS A 282 17.96 6.15 7.61
N ILE A 283 18.33 5.49 6.51
CA ILE A 283 18.20 4.03 6.35
C ILE A 283 18.98 3.31 7.46
N LEU A 284 20.27 3.66 7.62
CA LEU A 284 21.15 3.04 8.60
C LEU A 284 20.66 3.27 10.03
N SER A 285 20.22 4.49 10.36
CA SER A 285 19.68 4.81 11.69
C SER A 285 18.45 3.96 12.02
N CYS A 286 17.52 3.81 11.07
CA CYS A 286 16.33 2.97 11.24
C CYS A 286 16.69 1.50 11.43
N LEU A 287 17.59 0.96 10.61
CA LEU A 287 18.03 -0.43 10.70
C LEU A 287 18.72 -0.70 12.04
N ILE A 288 19.75 0.08 12.41
CA ILE A 288 20.46 -0.09 13.68
C ILE A 288 19.49 -0.04 14.85
N PHE A 289 18.58 0.94 14.86
CA PHE A 289 17.60 1.09 15.94
C PHE A 289 16.67 -0.11 16.03
N VAL A 290 16.02 -0.51 14.94
CA VAL A 290 15.08 -1.64 14.96
C VAL A 290 15.79 -2.94 15.32
N PHE A 291 16.95 -3.22 14.73
CA PHE A 291 17.72 -4.44 15.05
C PHE A 291 18.28 -4.44 16.48
N SER A 292 18.44 -3.27 17.11
CA SER A 292 18.86 -3.20 18.52
C SER A 292 17.76 -3.65 19.50
N TRP A 293 16.48 -3.48 19.13
CA TRP A 293 15.34 -3.82 19.99
C TRP A 293 14.59 -5.08 19.56
N ILE A 294 14.59 -5.39 18.27
CA ILE A 294 13.83 -6.51 17.71
C ILE A 294 14.79 -7.61 17.28
N LYS A 295 14.53 -8.83 17.75
CA LYS A 295 15.15 -10.04 17.25
C LYS A 295 14.30 -10.57 16.10
N PRO A 296 14.87 -10.75 14.90
CA PRO A 296 14.14 -11.36 13.80
C PRO A 296 13.68 -12.77 14.19
N ARG A 297 12.40 -13.05 13.95
CA ARG A 297 11.86 -14.40 14.00
C ARG A 297 11.87 -14.94 12.57
N TYR A 298 12.86 -15.77 12.25
CA TYR A 298 13.11 -16.31 10.90
C TYR A 298 12.11 -17.41 10.53
N ASN A 299 10.81 -17.12 10.64
CA ASN A 299 9.77 -18.06 10.24
C ASN A 299 9.49 -17.94 8.74
N PHE A 300 8.86 -18.98 8.16
CA PHE A 300 8.44 -19.08 6.76
C PHE A 300 7.61 -17.89 6.22
N ALA A 301 7.13 -17.03 7.12
CA ALA A 301 6.44 -15.80 6.83
C ALA A 301 7.28 -14.82 5.99
N LEU A 302 8.59 -14.70 6.25
CA LEU A 302 9.44 -13.67 5.61
C LEU A 302 9.62 -13.89 4.09
N PRO A 303 9.93 -15.11 3.60
CA PRO A 303 9.92 -15.39 2.16
C PRO A 303 8.55 -15.18 1.52
N ILE A 304 7.46 -15.40 2.26
CA ILE A 304 6.08 -15.27 1.73
C ILE A 304 5.65 -13.82 1.64
N TYR A 305 6.05 -12.98 2.61
CA TYR A 305 5.94 -11.54 2.47
C TYR A 305 6.77 -11.05 1.29
N GLY A 306 7.99 -11.59 1.10
CA GLY A 306 8.84 -11.31 -0.06
C GLY A 306 8.20 -11.72 -1.40
N ILE A 307 7.61 -12.91 -1.50
CA ILE A 307 6.91 -13.41 -2.70
C ILE A 307 5.61 -12.63 -2.96
N SER A 308 4.84 -12.32 -1.92
CA SER A 308 3.63 -11.50 -2.03
C SER A 308 3.98 -10.09 -2.48
N PHE A 309 5.07 -9.54 -1.95
CA PHE A 309 5.61 -8.26 -2.38
C PHE A 309 6.09 -8.30 -3.84
N LEU A 310 6.92 -9.28 -4.21
CA LEU A 310 7.45 -9.43 -5.57
C LEU A 310 6.38 -9.65 -6.62
N SER A 311 5.40 -10.51 -6.34
CA SER A 311 4.29 -10.74 -7.27
C SER A 311 3.51 -9.43 -7.51
N ASN A 312 3.08 -8.74 -6.45
CA ASN A 312 2.37 -7.47 -6.61
C ASN A 312 3.26 -6.35 -7.17
N PHE A 313 4.57 -6.41 -6.98
CA PHE A 313 5.54 -5.51 -7.61
C PHE A 313 5.72 -5.80 -9.11
N VAL A 314 5.72 -7.06 -9.53
CA VAL A 314 5.79 -7.43 -10.95
C VAL A 314 4.48 -7.08 -11.67
N TRP A 315 3.32 -7.32 -11.03
CA TRP A 315 2.00 -7.08 -11.63
C TRP A 315 1.49 -5.65 -11.48
N GLY A 316 1.98 -4.91 -10.48
CA GLY A 316 1.48 -3.59 -10.13
C GLY A 316 2.55 -2.59 -9.71
N GLY A 317 3.85 -2.93 -9.72
CA GLY A 317 4.93 -2.07 -9.24
C GLY A 317 5.08 -0.78 -10.03
N GLU A 318 4.77 -0.80 -11.33
CA GLU A 318 4.68 0.43 -12.12
C GLU A 318 3.56 1.33 -11.57
N LYS A 319 2.35 0.79 -11.34
CA LYS A 319 1.23 1.49 -10.69
C LYS A 319 1.50 1.88 -9.23
N LEU A 320 2.28 1.08 -8.48
CA LEU A 320 2.61 1.29 -7.06
C LEU A 320 3.64 2.41 -6.87
N PHE A 321 4.63 2.51 -7.75
CA PHE A 321 5.58 3.62 -7.77
C PHE A 321 4.95 4.86 -8.43
N GLN A 322 4.14 4.68 -9.48
CA GLN A 322 3.30 5.75 -10.03
C GLN A 322 2.23 6.21 -9.02
N SER A 323 1.85 5.40 -8.01
CA SER A 323 0.89 5.80 -6.97
C SER A 323 1.38 6.91 -6.03
N HIS A 324 2.71 7.15 -5.99
CA HIS A 324 3.25 8.38 -5.42
C HIS A 324 2.83 9.61 -6.24
N TYR A 325 2.55 9.46 -7.52
CA TYR A 325 2.26 10.57 -8.42
C TYR A 325 0.80 10.58 -8.88
N TYR A 326 -0.04 9.64 -8.42
CA TYR A 326 -1.42 9.54 -8.91
C TYR A 326 -2.34 10.56 -8.26
N LEU A 327 -2.70 11.55 -9.04
CA LEU A 327 -3.98 12.24 -8.95
C LEU A 327 -5.05 11.33 -9.57
N PHE A 328 -6.21 11.19 -8.92
CA PHE A 328 -7.35 10.49 -9.50
C PHE A 328 -7.91 11.31 -10.67
N LEU A 329 -7.29 11.24 -11.85
CA LEU A 329 -7.75 11.97 -13.03
C LEU A 329 -8.81 11.18 -13.82
N ASP A 330 -8.75 9.85 -13.78
CA ASP A 330 -9.72 8.95 -14.39
C ASP A 330 -10.47 8.16 -13.32
N GLY A 331 -11.80 8.29 -13.32
CA GLY A 331 -12.68 7.60 -12.38
C GLY A 331 -13.75 8.53 -11.84
N VAL A 332 -14.97 8.43 -12.39
CA VAL A 332 -16.18 8.90 -11.74
C VAL A 332 -16.48 7.94 -10.59
N GLY A 333 -16.53 8.43 -9.35
CA GLY A 333 -17.09 7.65 -8.23
C GLY A 333 -16.38 7.74 -6.88
N ASP A 334 -16.58 6.69 -6.08
CA ASP A 334 -16.27 6.60 -4.64
C ASP A 334 -14.81 6.91 -4.23
N PRO A 335 -13.75 6.49 -4.96
CA PRO A 335 -12.36 6.70 -4.52
C PRO A 335 -11.98 8.18 -4.38
N LEU A 336 -12.42 9.00 -5.34
CA LEU A 336 -12.19 10.43 -5.34
C LEU A 336 -12.88 11.11 -4.16
N LEU A 337 -14.12 10.70 -3.89
CA LEU A 337 -14.92 11.22 -2.80
C LEU A 337 -14.27 10.94 -1.45
N HIS A 338 -13.81 9.71 -1.26
CA HIS A 338 -13.10 9.35 -0.05
C HIS A 338 -11.74 10.01 0.09
N TRP A 339 -11.04 10.28 -1.02
CA TRP A 339 -9.84 11.11 -0.99
C TRP A 339 -10.16 12.50 -0.47
N GLY A 340 -11.21 13.11 -1.02
CA GLY A 340 -11.72 14.40 -0.63
C GLY A 340 -12.03 14.48 0.87
N PHE A 341 -12.73 13.49 1.42
CA PHE A 341 -13.04 13.46 2.87
C PHE A 341 -11.77 13.35 3.71
N GLY A 342 -10.85 12.47 3.32
CA GLY A 342 -9.56 12.35 4.00
C GLY A 342 -8.77 13.66 3.98
N LYS A 343 -8.81 14.39 2.87
CA LYS A 343 -8.15 15.69 2.73
C LYS A 343 -8.79 16.76 3.62
N TRP A 344 -10.12 16.84 3.65
CA TRP A 344 -10.85 17.75 4.53
C TRP A 344 -10.49 17.54 6.01
N ILE A 345 -10.48 16.28 6.45
CA ILE A 345 -10.11 15.93 7.83
C ILE A 345 -8.66 16.32 8.11
N THR A 346 -7.75 15.98 7.21
CA THR A 346 -6.32 16.31 7.35
C THR A 346 -6.09 17.82 7.44
N GLU A 347 -6.77 18.59 6.60
CA GLU A 347 -6.73 20.04 6.62
C GLU A 347 -7.30 20.60 7.94
N SER A 348 -8.44 20.09 8.38
CA SER A 348 -9.08 20.50 9.64
C SER A 348 -8.16 20.25 10.83
N ILE A 349 -7.46 19.10 10.87
CA ILE A 349 -6.44 18.80 11.87
C ILE A 349 -5.29 19.81 11.80
N LYS A 350 -4.80 20.14 10.59
CA LYS A 350 -3.71 21.11 10.40
C LYS A 350 -4.09 22.51 10.90
N LEU A 351 -5.36 22.90 10.74
CA LEU A 351 -5.91 24.17 11.21
C LEU A 351 -6.28 24.16 12.71
N GLY A 352 -6.17 23.01 13.39
CA GLY A 352 -6.57 22.85 14.79
C GLY A 352 -8.08 22.74 15.02
N ASN A 353 -8.88 22.61 13.96
CA ASN A 353 -10.33 22.43 14.05
C ASN A 353 -10.67 20.94 14.20
N LEU A 354 -10.56 20.43 15.42
CA LEU A 354 -10.87 19.02 15.71
C LEU A 354 -12.35 18.68 15.53
N TYR A 355 -13.26 19.65 15.72
CA TYR A 355 -14.70 19.42 15.50
C TYR A 355 -14.98 19.02 14.05
N GLU A 356 -14.49 19.80 13.09
CA GLU A 356 -14.62 19.49 11.65
C GLU A 356 -13.88 18.20 11.27
N ALA A 357 -12.74 17.94 11.91
CA ALA A 357 -12.00 16.69 11.68
C ALA A 357 -12.79 15.45 12.12
N PHE A 358 -13.47 15.50 13.28
CA PHE A 358 -14.30 14.40 13.78
C PHE A 358 -15.70 14.33 13.15
N LEU A 359 -16.24 15.44 12.65
CA LEU A 359 -17.44 15.47 11.82
C LEU A 359 -17.17 14.72 10.50
N GLY A 360 -15.95 14.84 9.96
CA GLY A 360 -15.57 14.10 8.76
C GLY A 360 -16.47 14.41 7.56
N VAL A 361 -16.90 15.67 7.42
CA VAL A 361 -17.77 16.25 6.38
C VAL A 361 -19.27 15.99 6.53
N GLU A 362 -19.68 14.77 6.86
CA GLU A 362 -21.11 14.43 6.92
C GLU A 362 -21.59 14.40 8.37
N LYS A 363 -22.71 15.06 8.71
CA LYS A 363 -23.32 14.93 10.04
C LYS A 363 -23.88 13.53 10.32
N ILE A 364 -24.35 12.88 9.26
CA ILE A 364 -24.87 11.51 9.28
C ILE A 364 -24.19 10.79 8.13
N TYR A 365 -23.48 9.71 8.43
CA TYR A 365 -22.76 8.98 7.39
C TYR A 365 -23.70 8.41 6.34
N TYR A 366 -23.55 8.85 5.09
CA TYR A 366 -24.07 8.14 3.93
C TYR A 366 -22.98 7.23 3.35
N PHE A 367 -21.81 7.80 3.13
CA PHE A 367 -20.64 7.11 2.59
C PHE A 367 -19.81 6.41 3.67
N MET A 368 -18.85 5.58 3.26
CA MET A 368 -18.06 4.70 4.13
C MET A 368 -17.45 5.50 5.31
N PRO A 369 -17.81 5.16 6.58
CA PRO A 369 -17.50 6.01 7.71
C PRO A 369 -16.01 5.98 8.06
N GLY A 370 -15.44 4.80 8.33
CA GLY A 370 -14.06 4.68 8.80
C GLY A 370 -12.99 4.97 7.74
N TYR A 371 -13.27 4.71 6.47
CA TYR A 371 -12.27 4.81 5.40
C TYR A 371 -11.66 6.22 5.27
N ARG A 372 -12.45 7.28 5.43
CA ARG A 372 -11.96 8.68 5.38
C ARG A 372 -10.91 9.00 6.45
N TYR A 373 -11.01 8.40 7.63
CA TYR A 373 -10.03 8.59 8.71
C TYR A 373 -8.73 7.84 8.42
N PHE A 374 -8.81 6.65 7.84
CA PHE A 374 -7.61 5.95 7.33
C PHE A 374 -6.93 6.74 6.22
N ARG A 375 -7.70 7.37 5.32
CA ARG A 375 -7.19 8.28 4.28
C ARG A 375 -6.51 9.50 4.89
N SER A 376 -7.08 10.09 5.94
CA SER A 376 -6.45 11.22 6.64
C SER A 376 -5.14 10.81 7.34
N LEU A 377 -5.15 9.69 8.06
CA LEU A 377 -3.94 9.11 8.68
C LEU A 377 -2.82 8.86 7.66
N GLU A 378 -3.18 8.31 6.51
CA GLU A 378 -2.27 8.11 5.39
C GLU A 378 -1.69 9.44 4.89
N MET A 379 -2.51 10.48 4.73
CA MET A 379 -2.07 11.80 4.31
C MET A 379 -1.11 12.47 5.29
N VAL A 380 -1.33 12.28 6.58
CA VAL A 380 -0.42 12.76 7.63
C VAL A 380 0.95 12.09 7.54
N ILE A 381 1.02 10.79 7.21
CA ILE A 381 2.28 10.02 7.22
C ILE A 381 3.01 10.07 5.86
N PHE A 382 2.28 9.96 4.76
CA PHE A 382 2.81 9.76 3.41
C PHE A 382 2.42 10.86 2.41
N GLY A 383 1.82 11.95 2.90
CA GLY A 383 1.35 13.05 2.06
C GLY A 383 0.25 12.60 1.11
N GLU A 384 0.15 13.27 -0.04
CA GLU A 384 -0.82 12.96 -1.09
C GLU A 384 -0.50 11.65 -1.82
N SER A 385 -0.72 10.50 -1.18
CA SER A 385 -0.46 9.16 -1.72
C SER A 385 -1.62 8.18 -1.48
N SER A 386 -1.56 7.02 -2.13
CA SER A 386 -2.48 5.88 -1.91
C SER A 386 -1.79 4.62 -1.38
N ILE A 387 -0.58 4.77 -0.83
CA ILE A 387 0.29 3.67 -0.43
C ILE A 387 -0.33 2.71 0.59
N LEU A 388 -1.20 3.18 1.50
CA LEU A 388 -1.81 2.32 2.53
C LEU A 388 -2.78 1.32 1.90
N THR A 389 -3.57 1.77 0.92
CA THR A 389 -4.51 0.89 0.20
C THR A 389 -3.75 -0.17 -0.59
N TYR A 390 -2.67 0.21 -1.28
CA TYR A 390 -1.80 -0.74 -1.98
C TYR A 390 -1.12 -1.71 -1.03
N PHE A 391 -0.60 -1.22 0.11
CA PHE A 391 0.03 -2.07 1.11
C PHE A 391 -0.95 -3.13 1.65
N SER A 392 -2.20 -2.74 1.90
CA SER A 392 -3.23 -3.67 2.34
C SER A 392 -3.47 -4.78 1.31
N VAL A 393 -3.50 -4.45 0.00
CA VAL A 393 -3.65 -5.42 -1.09
C VAL A 393 -2.42 -6.33 -1.22
N ILE A 394 -1.20 -5.77 -1.16
CA ILE A 394 0.06 -6.53 -1.26
C ILE A 394 0.17 -7.61 -0.20
N LEU A 395 -0.28 -7.33 1.03
CA LEU A 395 -0.19 -8.27 2.14
C LEU A 395 -1.31 -9.32 2.16
N MET A 396 -2.36 -9.16 1.35
CA MET A 396 -3.50 -10.10 1.37
C MET A 396 -3.12 -11.56 1.10
N PRO A 397 -2.27 -11.87 0.09
CA PRO A 397 -1.83 -13.24 -0.16
C PRO A 397 -1.08 -13.84 1.04
N SER A 398 -0.33 -13.02 1.78
CA SER A 398 0.33 -13.47 3.01
C SER A 398 -0.68 -13.81 4.10
N LEU A 399 -1.74 -13.02 4.28
CA LEU A 399 -2.81 -13.34 5.23
C LEU A 399 -3.58 -14.61 4.84
N LEU A 400 -3.90 -14.77 3.56
CA LEU A 400 -4.52 -16.00 3.06
C LEU A 400 -3.62 -17.23 3.24
N TYR A 401 -2.30 -17.08 3.08
CA TYR A 401 -1.35 -18.15 3.39
C TYR A 401 -1.47 -18.61 4.85
N PHE A 402 -1.52 -17.69 5.80
CA PHE A 402 -1.65 -18.03 7.22
C PHE A 402 -2.97 -18.75 7.52
N ILE A 403 -4.06 -18.36 6.86
CA ILE A 403 -5.33 -19.05 6.97
C ILE A 403 -5.20 -20.48 6.42
N LEU A 404 -4.63 -20.66 5.22
CA LEU A 404 -4.43 -21.99 4.63
C LEU A 404 -3.53 -22.89 5.50
N ARG A 405 -2.50 -22.31 6.14
CA ARG A 405 -1.60 -23.04 7.05
C ARG A 405 -2.30 -23.66 8.25
N LYS A 406 -3.47 -23.15 8.63
CA LYS A 406 -4.30 -23.74 9.68
C LYS A 406 -4.84 -25.12 9.28
N PHE A 407 -5.03 -25.34 7.99
CA PHE A 407 -5.68 -26.54 7.46
C PHE A 407 -4.74 -27.43 6.66
N LEU A 408 -3.66 -26.87 6.10
CA LEU A 408 -2.81 -27.53 5.12
C LEU A 408 -1.32 -27.44 5.50
N PRO A 409 -0.51 -28.44 5.08
CA PRO A 409 0.94 -28.35 5.16
C PRO A 409 1.50 -27.14 4.39
N ALA A 410 2.70 -26.69 4.76
CA ALA A 410 3.22 -25.41 4.29
C ALA A 410 3.52 -25.38 2.79
N LEU A 411 3.98 -26.50 2.22
CA LEU A 411 4.19 -26.62 0.77
C LEU A 411 2.87 -26.44 -0.01
N HIS A 412 1.81 -27.14 0.41
CA HIS A 412 0.49 -27.04 -0.22
C HIS A 412 -0.10 -25.64 -0.06
N SER A 413 0.07 -25.02 1.11
CA SER A 413 -0.34 -23.64 1.34
C SER A 413 0.42 -22.68 0.42
N LEU A 414 1.73 -22.88 0.22
CA LEU A 414 2.56 -22.05 -0.65
C LEU A 414 2.14 -22.20 -2.12
N ILE A 415 1.96 -23.43 -2.60
CA ILE A 415 1.51 -23.71 -3.98
C ILE A 415 0.14 -23.10 -4.23
N SER A 416 -0.78 -23.26 -3.27
CA SER A 416 -2.13 -22.68 -3.34
C SER A 416 -2.09 -21.16 -3.44
N ILE A 417 -1.16 -20.52 -2.71
CA ILE A 417 -0.98 -19.07 -2.76
C ILE A 417 -0.33 -18.62 -4.07
N ILE A 418 0.60 -19.37 -4.64
CA ILE A 418 1.15 -19.07 -5.97
C ILE A 418 0.04 -19.15 -7.03
N ILE A 419 -0.83 -20.16 -6.97
CA ILE A 419 -1.99 -20.29 -7.87
C ILE A 419 -2.97 -19.13 -7.65
N LEU A 420 -3.29 -18.81 -6.39
CA LEU A 420 -4.11 -17.66 -6.04
C LEU A 420 -3.51 -16.36 -6.57
N LEU A 421 -2.20 -16.15 -6.45
CA LEU A 421 -1.47 -14.98 -6.92
C LEU A 421 -1.55 -14.77 -8.44
N ILE A 422 -1.75 -15.84 -9.21
CA ILE A 422 -1.99 -15.76 -10.67
C ILE A 422 -3.43 -15.28 -10.96
N ILE A 423 -4.38 -15.61 -10.09
CA ILE A 423 -5.80 -15.20 -10.20
C ILE A 423 -6.02 -13.78 -9.61
N VAL A 424 -5.20 -13.39 -8.60
CA VAL A 424 -5.23 -12.13 -7.83
C VAL A 424 -4.97 -10.81 -8.59
N PRO A 425 -4.36 -10.72 -9.79
CA PRO A 425 -4.20 -9.44 -10.48
C PRO A 425 -5.54 -8.72 -10.68
N SER A 426 -6.61 -9.48 -10.96
CA SER A 426 -7.98 -8.99 -11.03
C SER A 426 -8.51 -8.42 -9.69
N TYR A 427 -8.05 -8.94 -8.55
CA TYR A 427 -8.39 -8.41 -7.22
C TYR A 427 -7.70 -7.06 -6.97
N ALA A 428 -6.39 -6.95 -7.20
CA ALA A 428 -5.64 -5.72 -6.96
C ALA A 428 -6.22 -4.54 -7.76
N GLU A 429 -6.61 -4.78 -9.01
CA GLU A 429 -7.29 -3.77 -9.84
C GLU A 429 -8.72 -3.48 -9.37
N SER A 430 -9.46 -4.50 -8.90
CA SER A 430 -10.87 -4.33 -8.50
C SER A 430 -11.08 -3.60 -7.16
N VAL A 431 -10.10 -3.62 -6.26
CA VAL A 431 -10.26 -3.03 -4.90
C VAL A 431 -9.25 -1.95 -4.56
N SER A 432 -8.21 -1.72 -5.37
CA SER A 432 -7.27 -0.62 -5.14
C SER A 432 -8.01 0.72 -5.09
N HIS A 433 -7.66 1.56 -4.12
CA HIS A 433 -8.31 2.85 -3.84
C HIS A 433 -9.77 2.80 -3.36
N TYR A 434 -10.33 1.60 -3.17
CA TYR A 434 -11.66 1.44 -2.61
C TYR A 434 -11.61 1.06 -1.13
N PRO A 435 -12.66 1.37 -0.34
CA PRO A 435 -12.77 0.97 1.06
C PRO A 435 -12.66 -0.54 1.31
N GLU A 436 -13.03 -1.36 0.31
CA GLU A 436 -12.92 -2.82 0.31
C GLU A 436 -11.49 -3.30 0.63
N SER A 437 -10.46 -2.63 0.09
CA SER A 437 -9.06 -3.04 0.29
C SER A 437 -8.70 -3.14 1.78
N ILE A 438 -8.90 -2.05 2.52
CA ILE A 438 -8.61 -1.97 3.96
C ILE A 438 -9.63 -2.78 4.75
N GLY A 439 -10.92 -2.74 4.39
CA GLY A 439 -11.97 -3.49 5.07
C GLY A 439 -11.72 -5.00 5.05
N TYR A 440 -11.39 -5.56 3.88
CA TYR A 440 -11.05 -6.97 3.73
C TYR A 440 -9.73 -7.32 4.41
N PHE A 441 -8.72 -6.44 4.34
CA PHE A 441 -7.47 -6.62 5.07
C PHE A 441 -7.69 -6.81 6.56
N LEU A 442 -8.47 -5.91 7.17
CA LEU A 442 -8.83 -5.98 8.59
C LEU A 442 -9.66 -7.24 8.91
N ALA A 443 -10.63 -7.60 8.07
CA ALA A 443 -11.43 -8.80 8.29
C ALA A 443 -10.58 -10.09 8.30
N LEU A 444 -9.60 -10.21 7.40
CA LEU A 444 -8.71 -11.38 7.36
C LEU A 444 -7.78 -11.44 8.58
N LEU A 445 -7.35 -10.30 9.12
CA LEU A 445 -6.68 -10.28 10.43
C LEU A 445 -7.60 -10.79 11.53
N GLY A 446 -8.87 -10.36 11.56
CA GLY A 446 -9.89 -10.86 12.48
C GLY A 446 -10.05 -12.38 12.41
N ILE A 447 -10.18 -12.93 11.20
CA ILE A 447 -10.23 -14.37 10.95
C ILE A 447 -8.98 -15.09 11.48
N ILE A 448 -7.78 -14.59 11.18
CA ILE A 448 -6.52 -15.20 11.64
C ILE A 448 -6.51 -15.31 13.17
N PHE A 449 -6.84 -14.24 13.89
CA PHE A 449 -6.88 -14.29 15.36
C PHE A 449 -7.96 -15.23 15.87
N GLY A 450 -9.11 -15.31 15.21
CA GLY A 450 -10.18 -16.24 15.57
C GLY A 450 -9.84 -17.71 15.36
N ILE A 451 -9.03 -18.06 14.34
CA ILE A 451 -8.63 -19.45 14.08
C ILE A 451 -7.29 -19.82 14.71
N THR A 452 -6.61 -18.89 15.39
CA THR A 452 -5.31 -19.15 16.01
C THR A 452 -5.48 -20.03 17.25
N ASN A 453 -4.66 -21.08 17.37
CA ASN A 453 -4.68 -21.92 18.57
C ASN A 453 -4.18 -21.10 19.78
N SER A 454 -4.85 -21.27 20.91
CA SER A 454 -4.48 -20.61 22.16
C SER A 454 -3.96 -21.67 23.13
N GLU A 455 -2.77 -21.44 23.69
CA GLU A 455 -2.10 -22.39 24.61
C GLU A 455 -2.41 -22.06 26.09
N SER A 456 -2.81 -20.81 26.37
CA SER A 456 -3.13 -20.30 27.70
C SER A 456 -4.46 -19.53 27.72
N ASN A 457 -5.08 -19.38 28.90
CA ASN A 457 -6.29 -18.55 29.07
C ASN A 457 -6.06 -17.08 28.67
N ASP A 458 -4.86 -16.54 28.93
CA ASP A 458 -4.51 -15.18 28.52
C ASP A 458 -4.46 -15.03 26.99
N ASP A 459 -3.97 -16.05 26.29
CA ASP A 459 -3.97 -16.07 24.82
C ASP A 459 -5.39 -16.16 24.26
N ILE A 460 -6.29 -16.90 24.91
CA ILE A 460 -7.70 -16.98 24.52
C ILE A 460 -8.34 -15.59 24.57
N PHE A 461 -8.24 -14.89 25.71
CA PHE A 461 -8.85 -13.56 25.86
C PHE A 461 -8.25 -12.52 24.90
N LYS A 462 -6.94 -12.57 24.69
CA LYS A 462 -6.24 -11.74 23.71
C LYS A 462 -6.77 -11.99 22.30
N ASN A 463 -6.87 -13.25 21.88
CA ASN A 463 -7.33 -13.60 20.54
C ASN A 463 -8.80 -13.22 20.33
N ILE A 464 -9.66 -13.37 21.35
CA ILE A 464 -11.05 -12.88 21.32
C ILE A 464 -11.13 -11.37 21.13
N PHE A 465 -10.37 -10.62 21.93
CA PHE A 465 -10.32 -9.16 21.82
C PHE A 465 -9.85 -8.75 20.43
N LEU A 466 -8.72 -9.28 19.95
CA LEU A 466 -8.15 -8.92 18.66
C LEU A 466 -9.04 -9.33 17.48
N CYS A 467 -9.63 -10.52 17.51
CA CYS A 467 -10.62 -10.98 16.54
C CYS A 467 -11.77 -9.98 16.44
N SER A 468 -12.40 -9.65 17.58
CA SER A 468 -13.54 -8.72 17.64
C SER A 468 -13.14 -7.29 17.27
N PHE A 469 -11.92 -6.86 17.62
CA PHE A 469 -11.36 -5.55 17.30
C PHE A 469 -11.12 -5.34 15.81
N PHE A 470 -10.48 -6.32 15.15
CA PHE A 470 -10.25 -6.23 13.71
C PHE A 470 -11.54 -6.33 12.91
N PHE A 471 -12.51 -7.15 13.33
CA PHE A 471 -13.86 -7.12 12.75
C PHE A 471 -14.58 -5.81 13.01
N GLY A 472 -14.47 -5.24 14.22
CA GLY A 472 -15.04 -3.93 14.55
C GLY A 472 -14.50 -2.82 13.65
N LEU A 473 -13.18 -2.78 13.44
CA LEU A 473 -12.55 -1.86 12.50
C LEU A 473 -12.95 -2.14 11.05
N SER A 474 -13.07 -3.41 10.67
CA SER A 474 -13.53 -3.81 9.34
C SER A 474 -14.94 -3.31 9.05
N ILE A 475 -15.87 -3.45 10.01
CA ILE A 475 -17.23 -2.91 9.93
C ILE A 475 -17.21 -1.37 9.88
N PHE A 476 -16.38 -0.73 10.70
CA PHE A 476 -16.25 0.72 10.69
C PHE A 476 -15.78 1.24 9.32
N VAL A 477 -14.79 0.60 8.70
CA VAL A 477 -14.31 0.96 7.36
C VAL A 477 -15.34 0.61 6.29
N ARG A 478 -15.92 -0.59 6.36
CA ARG A 478 -16.86 -1.13 5.38
C ARG A 478 -18.05 -1.82 6.08
N PRO A 479 -19.14 -1.07 6.35
CA PRO A 479 -20.33 -1.58 7.04
C PRO A 479 -20.94 -2.85 6.43
N ASN A 480 -20.77 -3.06 5.13
CA ASN A 480 -21.24 -4.24 4.41
C ASN A 480 -20.65 -5.57 4.95
N LEU A 481 -19.56 -5.54 5.70
CA LEU A 481 -18.95 -6.73 6.30
C LEU A 481 -19.59 -7.13 7.63
N LEU A 482 -20.59 -6.39 8.12
CA LEU A 482 -21.28 -6.68 9.37
C LEU A 482 -21.83 -8.12 9.45
N PRO A 483 -22.63 -8.64 8.48
CA PRO A 483 -23.22 -9.96 8.65
C PRO A 483 -22.17 -11.08 8.73
N ALA A 484 -21.14 -11.01 7.88
CA ALA A 484 -20.02 -11.96 7.87
C ALA A 484 -19.24 -11.94 9.20
N SER A 485 -18.95 -10.73 9.67
CA SER A 485 -18.19 -10.50 10.90
C SER A 485 -18.96 -10.98 12.14
N LEU A 486 -20.25 -10.68 12.23
CA LEU A 486 -21.11 -11.12 13.34
C LEU A 486 -21.28 -12.63 13.37
N LEU A 487 -21.51 -13.29 12.22
CA LEU A 487 -21.63 -14.74 12.17
C LEU A 487 -20.33 -15.45 12.57
N PHE A 488 -19.18 -14.92 12.15
CA PHE A 488 -17.90 -15.46 12.59
C PHE A 488 -17.69 -15.28 14.10
N ILE A 489 -17.94 -14.08 14.65
CA ILE A 489 -17.79 -13.81 16.08
C ILE A 489 -18.75 -14.69 16.89
N ALA A 490 -20.02 -14.78 16.49
CA ALA A 490 -21.01 -15.62 17.16
C ALA A 490 -20.61 -17.10 17.15
N GLY A 491 -20.16 -17.62 16.01
CA GLY A 491 -19.60 -18.97 15.91
C GLY A 491 -18.37 -19.15 16.80
N PHE A 492 -17.47 -18.17 16.83
CA PHE A 492 -16.23 -18.24 17.59
C PHE A 492 -16.49 -18.25 19.10
N LEU A 493 -17.42 -17.41 19.56
CA LEU A 493 -17.90 -17.42 20.94
C LEU A 493 -18.57 -18.76 21.28
N ALA A 494 -19.36 -19.32 20.35
CA ALA A 494 -20.02 -20.60 20.56
C ALA A 494 -19.05 -21.79 20.62
N PHE A 495 -17.92 -21.74 19.93
CA PHE A 495 -16.90 -22.80 19.99
C PHE A 495 -15.84 -22.58 21.08
N SER A 496 -15.76 -21.38 21.66
CA SER A 496 -14.82 -21.08 22.74
C SER A 496 -15.17 -21.87 24.01
N LYS A 497 -14.49 -22.99 24.26
CA LYS A 497 -14.64 -23.77 25.50
C LYS A 497 -13.83 -23.17 26.65
N PRO A 498 -14.37 -23.15 27.89
CA PRO A 498 -15.73 -23.53 28.29
C PRO A 498 -16.68 -22.30 28.29
N PHE A 499 -17.90 -22.46 27.77
CA PHE A 499 -19.01 -21.49 27.90
C PHE A 499 -19.29 -21.10 29.37
N PRO A 500 -19.99 -19.96 29.64
CA PRO A 500 -19.60 -18.59 29.36
C PRO A 500 -18.79 -18.05 30.55
N ASN A 501 -17.46 -17.96 30.42
CA ASN A 501 -16.75 -17.04 31.29
C ASN A 501 -17.17 -15.62 30.89
N TYR A 502 -17.81 -14.86 31.78
CA TYR A 502 -18.23 -13.47 31.53
C TYR A 502 -17.11 -12.61 30.92
N LYS A 503 -15.84 -12.96 31.19
CA LYS A 503 -14.66 -12.36 30.57
C LYS A 503 -14.64 -12.48 29.04
N VAL A 504 -15.04 -13.61 28.46
CA VAL A 504 -15.11 -13.81 26.99
C VAL A 504 -16.04 -12.77 26.36
N PHE A 505 -17.22 -12.56 26.96
CA PHE A 505 -18.16 -11.53 26.52
C PHE A 505 -17.59 -10.13 26.70
N ILE A 506 -16.97 -9.82 27.84
CA ILE A 506 -16.35 -8.52 28.09
C ILE A 506 -15.25 -8.23 27.05
N PHE A 507 -14.32 -9.15 26.81
CA PHE A 507 -13.24 -8.93 25.86
C PHE A 507 -13.74 -8.82 24.41
N SER A 508 -14.77 -9.59 24.03
CA SER A 508 -15.40 -9.45 22.72
C SER A 508 -16.14 -8.12 22.58
N ALA A 509 -16.91 -7.73 23.60
CA ALA A 509 -17.62 -6.44 23.64
C ALA A 509 -16.67 -5.24 23.58
N LEU A 510 -15.55 -5.29 24.32
CA LEU A 510 -14.50 -4.28 24.25
C LEU A 510 -13.82 -4.24 22.87
N GLY A 511 -13.63 -5.40 22.25
CA GLY A 511 -13.05 -5.49 20.91
C GLY A 511 -13.96 -4.87 19.85
N ILE A 512 -15.26 -5.18 19.86
CA ILE A 512 -16.19 -4.75 18.80
C ILE A 512 -16.55 -3.25 18.84
N VAL A 513 -16.11 -2.50 19.87
CA VAL A 513 -16.37 -1.05 20.04
C VAL A 513 -16.23 -0.23 18.76
N PRO A 514 -15.20 -0.40 17.90
CA PRO A 514 -15.08 0.41 16.69
C PRO A 514 -16.28 0.30 15.73
N ALA A 515 -17.02 -0.83 15.74
CA ALA A 515 -18.23 -0.98 14.93
C ALA A 515 -19.36 0.00 15.34
N PHE A 516 -19.30 0.54 16.55
CA PHE A 516 -20.28 1.49 17.08
C PHE A 516 -19.90 2.96 16.86
N PHE A 517 -18.69 3.25 16.36
CA PHE A 517 -18.30 4.63 16.03
C PHE A 517 -19.27 5.33 15.07
N PRO A 518 -19.84 4.69 14.02
CA PRO A 518 -20.85 5.32 13.18
C PRO A 518 -22.10 5.71 13.96
N LEU A 519 -22.62 4.85 14.84
CA LEU A 519 -23.77 5.15 15.69
C LEU A 519 -23.49 6.35 16.60
N MET A 520 -22.35 6.33 17.31
CA MET A 520 -21.95 7.43 18.21
C MET A 520 -21.85 8.75 17.45
N HIS A 521 -21.23 8.72 16.27
CA HIS A 521 -21.10 9.89 15.41
C HIS A 521 -22.46 10.41 14.92
N ASN A 522 -23.31 9.54 14.38
CA ASN A 522 -24.62 9.93 13.83
C ASN A 522 -25.54 10.51 14.91
N LEU A 523 -25.45 10.01 16.15
CA LEU A 523 -26.14 10.58 17.30
C LEU A 523 -25.56 11.94 17.70
N PHE A 524 -24.23 12.06 17.80
CA PHE A 524 -23.59 13.28 18.28
C PHE A 524 -23.67 14.45 17.30
N PHE A 525 -23.41 14.21 16.00
CA PHE A 525 -23.39 15.27 14.98
C PHE A 525 -24.72 15.41 14.24
N GLY A 526 -25.46 14.31 14.09
CA GLY A 526 -26.68 14.24 13.29
C GLY A 526 -27.98 14.29 14.08
N ASN A 527 -27.96 14.05 15.40
CA ASN A 527 -29.16 13.85 16.23
C ASN A 527 -30.13 12.78 15.68
N GLU A 528 -29.65 11.83 14.87
CA GLU A 528 -30.45 10.74 14.29
C GLU A 528 -29.94 9.37 14.75
N PHE A 529 -30.86 8.47 15.11
CA PHE A 529 -30.54 7.08 15.45
C PHE A 529 -30.32 6.25 14.18
N VAL A 530 -29.13 6.38 13.57
CA VAL A 530 -28.69 5.58 12.42
C VAL A 530 -27.50 4.73 12.84
N ILE A 531 -27.68 3.41 12.85
CA ILE A 531 -26.68 2.46 13.41
C ILE A 531 -25.36 2.48 12.63
N LEU A 532 -25.43 2.44 11.29
CA LEU A 532 -24.24 2.40 10.44
C LEU A 532 -24.23 3.56 9.44
N THR A 533 -25.04 3.47 8.39
CA THR A 533 -25.12 4.50 7.36
C THR A 533 -26.56 4.73 6.89
N LYS A 534 -26.87 5.95 6.47
CA LYS A 534 -28.16 6.31 5.87
C LYS A 534 -28.39 5.59 4.54
N ALA A 535 -27.33 5.19 3.84
CA ALA A 535 -27.44 4.38 2.62
C ALA A 535 -28.18 3.05 2.85
N ALA A 536 -28.10 2.46 4.05
CA ALA A 536 -28.80 1.22 4.38
C ALA A 536 -30.31 1.40 4.58
N THR A 537 -30.83 2.63 4.72
CA THR A 537 -32.27 2.90 4.91
C THR A 537 -32.99 3.19 3.59
N ILE A 538 -32.25 3.32 2.49
CA ILE A 538 -32.78 3.62 1.15
C ILE A 538 -33.21 2.31 0.48
N LYS A 539 -34.50 2.22 0.11
CA LYS A 539 -35.10 0.99 -0.44
C LYS A 539 -34.49 0.61 -1.79
N GLU A 540 -34.14 1.60 -2.59
CA GLU A 540 -33.58 1.47 -3.93
C GLU A 540 -32.19 0.80 -3.92
N ASN A 541 -31.48 0.85 -2.79
CA ASN A 541 -30.18 0.17 -2.65
C ASN A 541 -30.32 -1.35 -2.46
N ILE A 542 -31.51 -1.84 -2.10
CA ILE A 542 -31.83 -3.28 -2.00
C ILE A 542 -32.38 -3.75 -3.34
N LEU A 543 -31.49 -4.17 -4.24
CA LEU A 543 -31.88 -4.59 -5.59
C LEU A 543 -32.82 -5.81 -5.58
N ALA A 544 -32.57 -6.78 -4.69
CA ALA A 544 -33.35 -8.01 -4.62
C ALA A 544 -33.99 -8.16 -3.23
N PRO A 545 -35.08 -7.45 -2.91
CA PRO A 545 -35.67 -7.44 -1.57
C PRO A 545 -36.26 -8.80 -1.19
N PRO A 546 -36.40 -9.11 0.12
CA PRO A 546 -36.96 -10.39 0.59
C PRO A 546 -38.34 -10.75 0.01
N SER A 547 -39.17 -9.75 -0.29
CA SER A 547 -40.49 -9.96 -0.91
C SER A 547 -40.39 -10.51 -2.35
N TYR A 548 -39.35 -10.12 -3.10
CA TYR A 548 -39.11 -10.64 -4.44
C TYR A 548 -38.65 -12.09 -4.37
N TRP A 549 -37.81 -12.41 -3.38
CA TRP A 549 -37.38 -13.78 -3.08
C TRP A 549 -38.56 -14.70 -2.77
N SER A 550 -39.49 -14.27 -1.91
CA SER A 550 -40.67 -15.08 -1.60
C SER A 550 -41.57 -15.29 -2.82
N GLN A 551 -41.79 -14.25 -3.63
CA GLN A 551 -42.63 -14.35 -4.83
C GLN A 551 -41.98 -15.25 -5.89
N ALA A 552 -40.67 -15.10 -6.12
CA ALA A 552 -39.91 -15.96 -7.01
C ALA A 552 -39.95 -17.43 -6.56
N PHE A 553 -39.85 -17.70 -5.25
CA PHE A 553 -39.93 -19.06 -4.72
C PHE A 553 -41.30 -19.70 -4.96
N PHE A 554 -42.40 -18.99 -4.71
CA PHE A 554 -43.75 -19.50 -5.02
C PHE A 554 -43.97 -19.69 -6.51
N ALA A 555 -43.50 -18.76 -7.35
CA ALA A 555 -43.56 -18.91 -8.81
C ALA A 555 -42.80 -20.16 -9.28
N LEU A 556 -41.61 -20.40 -8.74
CA LEU A 556 -40.80 -21.58 -9.05
C LEU A 556 -41.50 -22.89 -8.63
N ILE A 557 -42.09 -22.95 -7.44
CA ILE A 557 -42.84 -24.13 -6.97
C ILE A 557 -44.06 -24.39 -7.84
N ASN A 558 -44.75 -23.33 -8.27
CA ASN A 558 -45.96 -23.42 -9.09
C ASN A 558 -45.67 -23.60 -10.58
N GLY A 559 -44.40 -23.64 -11.00
CA GLY A 559 -44.00 -23.76 -12.39
C GLY A 559 -44.27 -22.52 -13.25
N ASP A 560 -44.46 -21.34 -12.64
CA ASP A 560 -44.67 -20.06 -13.32
C ASP A 560 -43.33 -19.43 -13.73
N TRP A 561 -42.75 -19.94 -14.82
CA TRP A 561 -41.46 -19.48 -15.35
C TRP A 561 -41.48 -18.05 -15.92
N ASN A 562 -42.66 -17.53 -16.25
CA ASN A 562 -42.85 -16.19 -16.82
C ASN A 562 -43.05 -15.11 -15.76
N ASN A 563 -43.03 -15.49 -14.47
CA ASN A 563 -43.19 -14.54 -13.38
C ASN A 563 -42.08 -13.48 -13.38
N GLU A 564 -42.46 -12.20 -13.38
CA GLU A 564 -41.52 -11.08 -13.40
C GLU A 564 -40.50 -11.12 -12.26
N LYS A 565 -40.92 -11.51 -11.05
CA LYS A 565 -40.02 -11.57 -9.89
C LYS A 565 -39.07 -12.75 -9.99
N LEU A 566 -39.54 -13.89 -10.51
CA LEU A 566 -38.65 -15.02 -10.78
C LEU A 566 -37.57 -14.65 -11.79
N ILE A 567 -37.95 -14.04 -12.93
CA ILE A 567 -37.02 -13.57 -13.95
C ILE A 567 -36.04 -12.54 -13.36
N TYR A 568 -36.53 -11.58 -12.57
CA TYR A 568 -35.70 -10.58 -11.92
C TYR A 568 -34.65 -11.23 -11.00
N ILE A 569 -35.06 -12.17 -10.15
CA ILE A 569 -34.18 -12.88 -9.23
C ILE A 569 -33.17 -13.75 -9.99
N LEU A 570 -33.59 -14.43 -11.06
CA LEU A 570 -32.69 -15.19 -11.93
C LEU A 570 -31.65 -14.28 -12.59
N ASN A 571 -32.05 -13.10 -13.07
CA ASN A 571 -31.12 -12.10 -13.62
C ASN A 571 -30.17 -11.54 -12.57
N HIS A 572 -30.64 -11.30 -11.34
CA HIS A 572 -29.80 -10.89 -10.21
C HIS A 572 -28.74 -11.96 -9.90
N PHE A 573 -29.14 -13.23 -9.86
CA PHE A 573 -28.24 -14.36 -9.71
C PHE A 573 -27.27 -14.52 -10.88
N ALA A 574 -27.74 -14.35 -12.11
CA ALA A 574 -26.90 -14.39 -13.31
C ALA A 574 -25.80 -13.32 -13.26
N ARG A 575 -26.12 -12.09 -12.83
CA ARG A 575 -25.11 -11.03 -12.63
C ARG A 575 -24.07 -11.41 -11.57
N TYR A 576 -24.49 -12.08 -10.51
CA TYR A 576 -23.57 -12.60 -9.49
C TYR A 576 -22.63 -13.69 -10.05
N ILE A 577 -23.16 -14.58 -10.90
CA ILE A 577 -22.43 -15.70 -11.53
C ILE A 577 -21.54 -15.25 -12.72
N LEU A 578 -21.90 -14.19 -13.43
CA LEU A 578 -21.15 -13.69 -14.59
C LEU A 578 -20.05 -12.69 -14.22
N GLY A 579 -19.99 -12.21 -12.97
CA GLY A 579 -18.89 -11.40 -12.47
C GLY A 579 -17.58 -12.19 -12.29
N PRO A 580 -16.43 -11.55 -11.99
CA PRO A 580 -15.14 -12.20 -11.76
C PRO A 580 -15.14 -13.09 -10.51
N GLY A 581 -15.99 -12.80 -9.51
CA GLY A 581 -16.27 -13.74 -8.41
C GLY A 581 -17.14 -14.93 -8.83
N GLY A 582 -17.86 -14.77 -9.93
CA GLY A 582 -18.77 -15.73 -10.51
C GLY A 582 -18.09 -16.89 -11.23
N ILE A 583 -16.90 -16.71 -11.84
CA ILE A 583 -16.09 -17.85 -12.33
C ILE A 583 -15.68 -18.77 -11.17
N ILE A 584 -15.35 -18.19 -9.99
CA ILE A 584 -14.94 -18.93 -8.79
C ILE A 584 -16.17 -19.57 -8.10
N LEU A 585 -17.30 -18.87 -8.07
CA LEU A 585 -18.58 -19.43 -7.61
C LEU A 585 -19.07 -20.54 -8.56
N LEU A 586 -18.95 -20.36 -9.86
CA LEU A 586 -19.28 -21.34 -10.89
C LEU A 586 -18.33 -22.53 -10.79
N LEU A 587 -17.03 -22.36 -10.56
CA LEU A 587 -16.09 -23.46 -10.29
C LEU A 587 -16.46 -24.22 -9.01
N SER A 588 -16.83 -23.52 -7.93
CA SER A 588 -17.24 -24.16 -6.67
C SER A 588 -18.60 -24.84 -6.78
N ILE A 589 -19.55 -24.27 -7.51
CA ILE A 589 -20.86 -24.87 -7.83
C ILE A 589 -20.66 -26.05 -8.78
N ILE A 590 -19.94 -25.92 -9.90
CA ILE A 590 -19.62 -27.00 -10.85
C ILE A 590 -18.97 -28.18 -10.13
N VAL A 591 -18.05 -27.95 -9.20
CA VAL A 591 -17.49 -29.05 -8.41
C VAL A 591 -18.53 -29.64 -7.45
N LEU A 592 -19.36 -28.83 -6.78
CA LEU A 592 -20.45 -29.33 -5.93
C LEU A 592 -21.60 -29.99 -6.71
N THR A 593 -21.82 -29.68 -7.97
CA THR A 593 -22.96 -30.16 -8.76
C THR A 593 -22.59 -31.21 -9.80
N ILE A 594 -21.32 -31.31 -10.23
CA ILE A 594 -20.84 -32.34 -11.17
C ILE A 594 -20.06 -33.42 -10.43
N LEU A 595 -19.17 -33.04 -9.50
CA LEU A 595 -18.30 -33.99 -8.80
C LEU A 595 -19.07 -34.77 -7.72
N THR A 596 -20.09 -34.16 -7.10
CA THR A 596 -20.95 -34.82 -6.10
C THR A 596 -21.86 -35.90 -6.70
N PRO A 597 -22.55 -35.71 -7.84
CA PRO A 597 -23.23 -36.81 -8.53
C PRO A 597 -22.30 -37.90 -9.05
N ILE A 598 -21.11 -37.55 -9.55
CA ILE A 598 -20.09 -38.56 -9.94
C ILE A 598 -19.71 -39.42 -8.72
N LEU A 599 -19.59 -38.83 -7.54
CA LEU A 599 -19.33 -39.54 -6.28
C LEU A 599 -20.57 -40.32 -5.75
N LEU A 600 -21.79 -39.87 -6.06
CA LEU A 600 -23.06 -40.59 -5.82
C LEU A 600 -23.12 -41.87 -6.67
N VAL A 601 -22.82 -41.78 -7.96
CA VAL A 601 -22.81 -42.91 -8.91
C VAL A 601 -21.72 -43.92 -8.52
N LEU A 602 -20.58 -43.48 -8.01
CA LEU A 602 -19.47 -44.35 -7.60
C LEU A 602 -19.64 -45.04 -6.21
N LYS A 603 -20.86 -45.13 -5.65
CA LYS A 603 -21.15 -45.72 -4.31
C LYS A 603 -20.31 -45.13 -3.15
N ARG A 604 -19.70 -43.95 -3.32
CA ARG A 604 -18.81 -43.30 -2.33
C ARG A 604 -19.52 -42.23 -1.48
N PHE A 605 -20.81 -41.99 -1.68
CA PHE A 605 -21.55 -40.91 -1.01
C PHE A 605 -21.57 -41.00 0.52
N LYS A 606 -21.77 -42.20 1.08
CA LYS A 606 -21.74 -42.41 2.55
C LYS A 606 -20.34 -42.11 3.11
N ASN A 607 -19.30 -42.46 2.37
CA ASN A 607 -17.92 -42.13 2.72
C ASN A 607 -17.60 -40.64 2.49
N PHE A 608 -18.21 -39.98 1.51
CA PHE A 608 -18.02 -38.56 1.22
C PHE A 608 -18.69 -37.66 2.28
N ILE A 609 -19.94 -37.95 2.67
CA ILE A 609 -20.61 -37.26 3.77
C ILE A 609 -19.86 -37.51 5.09
N ARG A 610 -19.43 -38.76 5.34
CA ARG A 610 -18.58 -39.08 6.50
C ARG A 610 -17.23 -38.34 6.44
N LEU A 611 -16.59 -38.24 5.27
CA LEU A 611 -15.36 -37.47 5.04
C LEU A 611 -15.56 -35.97 5.28
N LEU A 612 -16.68 -35.40 4.84
CA LEU A 612 -17.04 -34.00 5.11
C LEU A 612 -17.20 -33.79 6.62
N TYR A 613 -18.00 -34.63 7.28
CA TYR A 613 -18.24 -34.57 8.72
C TYR A 613 -16.96 -34.77 9.55
N GLU A 614 -16.07 -35.68 9.14
CA GLU A 614 -14.76 -35.92 9.78
C GLU A 614 -13.69 -34.85 9.43
N ASN A 615 -13.93 -33.98 8.43
CA ASN A 615 -13.02 -32.91 7.99
C ASN A 615 -13.45 -31.51 8.50
N PHE A 616 -14.68 -31.32 8.96
CA PHE A 616 -15.14 -30.06 9.55
C PHE A 616 -14.59 -29.89 10.98
N ASN A 617 -13.37 -29.38 11.06
CA ASN A 617 -12.85 -28.78 12.31
C ASN A 617 -13.61 -27.47 12.58
N GLU A 618 -13.79 -27.10 13.85
CA GLU A 618 -14.41 -25.84 14.31
C GLU A 618 -13.91 -24.62 13.51
N ASN A 619 -12.62 -24.56 13.19
CA ASN A 619 -12.02 -23.48 12.39
C ASN A 619 -12.56 -23.39 10.95
N LEU A 620 -12.86 -24.53 10.32
CA LEU A 620 -13.43 -24.56 8.97
C LEU A 620 -14.91 -24.12 9.02
N ILE A 621 -15.63 -24.50 10.08
CA ILE A 621 -17.01 -24.03 10.33
C ILE A 621 -17.01 -22.50 10.49
N LEU A 622 -16.08 -21.93 11.24
CA LEU A 622 -15.95 -20.47 11.39
C LEU A 622 -15.75 -19.77 10.04
N LEU A 623 -14.85 -20.27 9.20
CA LEU A 623 -14.65 -19.75 7.85
C LEU A 623 -15.91 -19.86 6.99
N SER A 624 -16.63 -20.98 7.08
CA SER A 624 -17.90 -21.17 6.39
C SER A 624 -19.00 -20.22 6.88
N LEU A 625 -19.06 -19.91 8.18
CA LEU A 625 -19.99 -18.93 8.75
C LEU A 625 -19.68 -17.51 8.25
N TYR A 626 -18.40 -17.13 8.20
CA TYR A 626 -18.00 -15.86 7.61
C TYR A 626 -18.39 -15.78 6.13
N TRP A 627 -18.10 -16.83 5.36
CA TRP A 627 -18.49 -16.94 3.97
C TRP A 627 -20.01 -16.80 3.79
N LEU A 628 -20.81 -17.48 4.61
CA LEU A 628 -22.27 -17.41 4.58
C LEU A 628 -22.76 -15.98 4.84
N GLY A 629 -22.14 -15.24 5.76
CA GLY A 629 -22.49 -13.84 5.96
C GLY A 629 -22.13 -12.92 4.81
N LEU A 630 -21.09 -13.22 4.03
CA LEU A 630 -20.80 -12.50 2.79
C LEU A 630 -21.88 -12.76 1.73
N GLN A 631 -22.40 -13.99 1.66
CA GLN A 631 -23.48 -14.36 0.74
C GLN A 631 -24.76 -13.59 1.02
N ILE A 632 -25.11 -13.40 2.30
CA ILE A 632 -26.30 -12.61 2.71
C ILE A 632 -26.30 -11.24 2.01
N MET A 633 -25.15 -10.56 1.96
CA MET A 633 -25.07 -9.25 1.32
C MET A 633 -25.24 -9.34 -0.21
N LEU A 634 -24.65 -10.33 -0.86
CA LEU A 634 -24.68 -10.49 -2.32
C LEU A 634 -26.07 -10.93 -2.83
N ILE A 635 -26.86 -11.59 -1.98
CA ILE A 635 -28.23 -12.02 -2.29
C ILE A 635 -29.19 -10.83 -2.35
N PHE A 636 -29.04 -9.84 -1.49
CA PHE A 636 -29.98 -8.71 -1.38
C PHE A 636 -29.48 -7.41 -2.06
N TYR A 637 -28.17 -7.20 -2.13
CA TYR A 637 -27.54 -5.97 -2.62
C TYR A 637 -26.76 -6.20 -3.93
N HIS A 638 -26.25 -5.11 -4.53
CA HIS A 638 -25.51 -5.17 -5.78
C HIS A 638 -24.32 -6.15 -5.72
N PRO A 639 -24.31 -7.23 -6.52
CA PRO A 639 -23.24 -8.24 -6.51
C PRO A 639 -22.01 -7.81 -7.33
N ALA A 640 -21.71 -6.51 -7.37
CA ALA A 640 -20.68 -5.95 -8.25
C ALA A 640 -19.29 -6.54 -7.93
N ASN A 641 -18.41 -6.57 -8.93
CA ASN A 641 -17.09 -7.21 -8.91
C ASN A 641 -16.35 -7.04 -7.57
N ARG A 642 -16.22 -5.80 -7.07
CA ARG A 642 -15.49 -5.49 -5.83
C ARG A 642 -16.13 -6.06 -4.55
N TYR A 643 -17.46 -6.18 -4.50
CA TYR A 643 -18.19 -6.71 -3.33
C TYR A 643 -18.12 -8.24 -3.24
N ALA A 644 -18.01 -8.92 -4.39
CA ALA A 644 -17.95 -10.37 -4.45
C ALA A 644 -16.54 -10.94 -4.21
N VAL A 645 -15.47 -10.14 -4.29
CA VAL A 645 -14.09 -10.69 -4.29
C VAL A 645 -13.75 -11.41 -2.99
N MET A 646 -14.05 -10.82 -1.84
CA MET A 646 -13.77 -11.48 -0.55
C MET A 646 -14.50 -12.82 -0.45
N SER A 647 -15.76 -12.86 -0.91
CA SER A 647 -16.54 -14.10 -0.93
C SER A 647 -15.86 -15.16 -1.81
N ALA A 648 -15.40 -14.77 -2.99
CA ALA A 648 -14.71 -15.66 -3.92
C ALA A 648 -13.38 -16.18 -3.35
N LEU A 649 -12.58 -15.32 -2.72
CA LEU A 649 -11.32 -15.71 -2.07
C LEU A 649 -11.55 -16.72 -0.95
N ILE A 650 -12.52 -16.47 -0.07
CA ILE A 650 -12.86 -17.41 1.02
C ILE A 650 -13.44 -18.72 0.47
N SER A 651 -14.31 -18.67 -0.55
CA SER A 651 -14.80 -19.88 -1.26
C SER A 651 -13.65 -20.74 -1.76
N LEU A 652 -12.67 -20.12 -2.41
CA LEU A 652 -11.54 -20.83 -2.99
C LEU A 652 -10.62 -21.40 -1.90
N VAL A 653 -10.39 -20.67 -0.80
CA VAL A 653 -9.67 -21.20 0.37
C VAL A 653 -10.37 -22.44 0.94
N ILE A 654 -11.69 -22.37 1.19
CA ILE A 654 -12.47 -23.50 1.70
C ILE A 654 -12.39 -24.69 0.73
N PHE A 655 -12.52 -24.42 -0.58
CA PHE A 655 -12.45 -25.44 -1.62
C PHE A 655 -11.09 -26.16 -1.64
N ILE A 656 -9.98 -25.40 -1.69
CA ILE A 656 -8.62 -25.95 -1.69
C ILE A 656 -8.42 -26.83 -0.45
N VAL A 657 -8.86 -26.37 0.72
CA VAL A 657 -8.77 -27.12 1.98
C VAL A 657 -9.49 -28.46 1.88
N ILE A 658 -10.74 -28.47 1.40
CA ILE A 658 -11.54 -29.70 1.26
C ILE A 658 -10.91 -30.64 0.22
N ALA A 659 -10.54 -30.11 -0.94
CA ALA A 659 -9.97 -30.90 -2.04
C ALA A 659 -8.67 -31.61 -1.63
N ILE A 660 -7.74 -30.88 -1.00
CA ILE A 660 -6.44 -31.43 -0.58
C ILE A 660 -6.62 -32.40 0.60
N ASN A 661 -7.43 -32.07 1.60
CA ASN A 661 -7.64 -33.00 2.73
C ASN A 661 -8.32 -34.31 2.30
N SER A 662 -9.20 -34.27 1.29
CA SER A 662 -9.83 -35.47 0.73
C SER A 662 -8.84 -36.41 0.01
N THR A 663 -7.77 -35.86 -0.56
CA THR A 663 -6.73 -36.65 -1.26
C THR A 663 -5.71 -37.25 -0.29
N PHE A 664 -5.31 -36.54 0.76
CA PHE A 664 -4.29 -37.01 1.71
C PHE A 664 -4.76 -38.11 2.68
N ARG A 665 -6.04 -38.14 3.10
CA ARG A 665 -6.54 -39.20 3.98
C ARG A 665 -6.69 -40.56 3.29
N LYS A 666 -6.81 -40.60 1.95
CA LYS A 666 -6.73 -41.85 1.16
C LYS A 666 -5.37 -42.56 1.27
N HIS A 667 -4.32 -41.86 1.72
CA HIS A 667 -2.97 -42.39 1.90
C HIS A 667 -2.49 -42.43 3.37
N GLY A 668 -3.40 -42.35 4.35
CA GLY A 668 -3.15 -42.77 5.74
C GLY A 668 -2.15 -41.95 6.57
N LYS A 669 -1.92 -40.66 6.28
CA LYS A 669 -0.76 -39.91 6.86
C LYS A 669 -1.03 -38.61 7.63
N LEU A 670 -2.25 -38.25 8.02
CA LEU A 670 -2.49 -37.00 8.78
C LEU A 670 -3.26 -37.22 10.10
N THR A 671 -2.51 -37.45 11.18
CA THR A 671 -2.98 -37.42 12.58
C THR A 671 -2.04 -36.61 13.51
N LYS A 672 -1.34 -35.59 13.01
CA LYS A 672 -0.61 -34.66 13.88
C LYS A 672 -1.21 -33.26 13.88
N LYS A 673 -1.39 -32.72 15.09
CA LYS A 673 -1.80 -31.35 15.38
C LYS A 673 -0.79 -30.39 14.73
N ILE A 674 -1.24 -29.61 13.75
CA ILE A 674 -0.43 -28.59 13.10
C ILE A 674 -0.42 -27.36 14.01
N ASN A 675 0.66 -27.19 14.78
CA ASN A 675 0.88 -26.00 15.61
C ASN A 675 1.41 -24.85 14.74
N PHE A 676 0.88 -23.64 14.94
CA PHE A 676 1.19 -22.42 14.18
C PHE A 676 2.68 -22.01 14.26
N PHE A 677 3.41 -22.57 15.24
CA PHE A 677 4.81 -22.24 15.56
C PHE A 677 5.76 -23.43 15.66
N GLU A 678 5.33 -24.68 15.44
CA GLU A 678 6.28 -25.79 15.47
C GLU A 678 7.00 -25.92 14.12
N GLU A 679 8.27 -25.51 14.12
CA GLU A 679 9.28 -25.81 13.08
C GLU A 679 9.38 -27.31 12.74
N LYS A 680 8.87 -28.20 13.60
CA LYS A 680 9.12 -29.65 13.54
C LYS A 680 8.55 -30.37 12.32
N GLU A 681 7.43 -29.93 11.74
CA GLU A 681 6.91 -30.57 10.52
C GLU A 681 7.51 -30.00 9.22
N LEU A 682 8.32 -28.93 9.30
CA LEU A 682 9.03 -28.34 8.16
C LEU A 682 10.54 -28.59 8.19
N LEU A 683 11.04 -29.36 9.15
CA LEU A 683 12.41 -29.86 9.17
C LEU A 683 12.69 -30.87 8.04
N ASN A 684 11.67 -31.31 7.30
CA ASN A 684 11.78 -32.21 6.16
C ASN A 684 11.27 -31.57 4.85
N TYR A 685 11.79 -30.40 4.47
CA TYR A 685 11.80 -30.10 3.01
C TYR A 685 12.77 -31.07 2.35
N PRO A 686 12.50 -31.54 1.11
CA PRO A 686 13.54 -32.20 0.36
C PRO A 686 14.70 -31.20 0.27
N LYS A 687 15.90 -31.60 0.74
CA LYS A 687 17.12 -30.78 0.70
C LYS A 687 17.28 -30.07 -0.65
N ASP A 688 16.82 -30.72 -1.71
CA ASP A 688 16.74 -30.28 -3.10
C ASP A 688 16.04 -28.93 -3.36
N PHE A 689 15.04 -28.52 -2.57
CA PHE A 689 14.37 -27.22 -2.81
C PHE A 689 15.17 -26.06 -2.22
N THR A 690 15.60 -26.21 -0.97
CA THR A 690 16.50 -25.27 -0.28
C THR A 690 17.80 -25.11 -1.04
N SER A 691 18.40 -26.21 -1.50
CA SER A 691 19.63 -26.18 -2.28
C SER A 691 19.45 -25.40 -3.58
N LYS A 692 18.36 -25.61 -4.33
CA LYS A 692 18.09 -24.88 -5.58
C LYS A 692 18.00 -23.36 -5.40
N ILE A 693 17.46 -22.87 -4.30
CA ILE A 693 17.30 -21.43 -4.06
C ILE A 693 18.64 -20.79 -3.71
N VAL A 694 19.38 -21.38 -2.78
CA VAL A 694 20.69 -20.87 -2.36
C VAL A 694 21.71 -20.97 -3.51
N GLN A 695 21.54 -21.96 -4.38
CA GLN A 695 22.31 -22.12 -5.61
C GLN A 695 21.92 -21.17 -6.74
N ILE A 696 20.84 -20.39 -6.62
CA ILE A 696 20.21 -19.68 -7.75
C ILE A 696 20.23 -20.60 -8.98
N TRP A 697 19.65 -21.79 -8.81
CA TRP A 697 19.87 -22.89 -9.73
C TRP A 697 19.57 -22.45 -11.17
N PRO A 698 20.48 -22.70 -12.13
CA PRO A 698 21.63 -23.60 -12.03
C PRO A 698 22.99 -22.97 -11.68
N LEU A 699 23.08 -21.68 -11.35
CA LEU A 699 24.36 -20.94 -11.28
C LEU A 699 25.36 -21.51 -10.25
N GLY A 700 24.88 -21.87 -9.06
CA GLY A 700 25.68 -22.48 -7.99
C GLY A 700 26.15 -23.91 -8.29
N LYS A 701 25.64 -24.56 -9.36
CA LYS A 701 26.12 -25.87 -9.83
C LYS A 701 27.10 -25.76 -10.99
N PHE A 702 27.50 -24.56 -11.38
CA PHE A 702 28.45 -24.39 -12.46
C PHE A 702 29.81 -24.98 -12.05
N PRO A 703 30.44 -25.82 -12.89
CA PRO A 703 31.58 -26.68 -12.49
C PRO A 703 32.85 -25.91 -12.15
N PHE A 704 32.99 -24.65 -12.60
CA PHE A 704 34.17 -23.83 -12.37
C PHE A 704 33.76 -22.41 -11.96
N ALA A 705 34.28 -21.94 -10.82
CA ALA A 705 34.04 -20.58 -10.31
C ALA A 705 32.56 -20.17 -10.37
N SER A 706 31.68 -21.01 -9.81
CA SER A 706 30.22 -20.79 -9.68
C SER A 706 29.91 -19.34 -9.32
N GLY A 707 30.71 -18.77 -8.42
CA GLY A 707 30.53 -17.41 -7.99
C GLY A 707 30.86 -16.30 -8.95
N THR A 708 31.89 -16.50 -9.76
CA THR A 708 32.20 -15.58 -10.85
C THR A 708 31.08 -15.59 -11.88
N PHE A 709 30.53 -16.77 -12.21
CA PHE A 709 29.39 -16.87 -13.14
C PHE A 709 28.13 -16.22 -12.58
N CYS A 710 27.85 -16.41 -11.28
CA CYS A 710 26.75 -15.73 -10.61
C CYS A 710 26.93 -14.21 -10.66
N SER A 711 28.12 -13.72 -10.30
CA SER A 711 28.46 -12.30 -10.34
C SER A 711 28.34 -11.71 -11.75
N VAL A 712 28.79 -12.42 -12.80
CA VAL A 712 28.65 -11.96 -14.20
C VAL A 712 27.18 -11.87 -14.60
N PHE A 713 26.37 -12.88 -14.26
CA PHE A 713 24.93 -12.86 -14.56
C PHE A 713 24.23 -11.67 -13.88
N PHE A 714 24.50 -11.43 -12.59
CA PHE A 714 23.89 -10.33 -11.84
C PHE A 714 24.48 -8.95 -12.18
N PHE A 715 25.70 -8.89 -12.71
CA PHE A 715 26.23 -7.70 -13.38
C PHE A 715 25.39 -7.34 -14.61
N ILE A 716 25.13 -8.29 -15.52
CA ILE A 716 24.33 -8.06 -16.73
C ILE A 716 22.88 -7.71 -16.36
N LEU A 717 22.29 -8.46 -15.43
CA LEU A 717 20.92 -8.24 -14.97
C LEU A 717 20.78 -6.88 -14.26
N GLY A 718 21.73 -6.53 -13.39
CA GLY A 718 21.76 -5.24 -12.71
C GLY A 718 21.87 -4.07 -13.69
N TYR A 719 22.70 -4.20 -14.73
CA TYR A 719 22.81 -3.18 -15.78
C TYR A 719 21.51 -3.01 -16.54
N TYR A 720 20.86 -4.12 -16.90
CA TYR A 720 19.57 -4.10 -17.59
C TYR A 720 18.47 -3.44 -16.73
N ILE A 721 18.43 -3.74 -15.43
CA ILE A 721 17.48 -3.13 -14.49
C ILE A 721 17.78 -1.62 -14.35
N ASN A 722 19.04 -1.23 -14.18
CA ASN A 722 19.42 0.19 -14.10
C ASN A 722 18.99 0.96 -15.36
N LEU A 723 19.14 0.36 -16.54
CA LEU A 723 18.76 0.97 -17.82
C LEU A 723 17.25 1.15 -17.99
N ARG A 724 16.46 0.15 -17.57
CA ARG A 724 15.02 0.10 -17.87
C ARG A 724 14.14 0.66 -16.76
N LEU A 725 14.55 0.43 -15.52
CA LEU A 725 13.73 0.71 -14.34
C LEU A 725 14.40 1.74 -13.43
N GLY A 726 15.74 1.76 -13.40
CA GLY A 726 16.53 2.65 -12.54
C GLY A 726 17.31 1.89 -11.48
N TRP A 727 18.32 2.55 -10.90
CA TRP A 727 19.22 1.94 -9.92
C TRP A 727 18.53 1.55 -8.62
N GLU A 728 17.42 2.22 -8.30
CA GLU A 728 16.59 1.96 -7.13
C GLU A 728 16.04 0.52 -7.15
N TYR A 729 15.72 0.01 -8.34
CA TYR A 729 15.17 -1.32 -8.56
C TYR A 729 16.24 -2.41 -8.39
N THR A 730 17.46 -2.14 -8.87
CA THR A 730 18.62 -3.02 -8.69
C THR A 730 18.97 -3.16 -7.22
N LEU A 731 18.95 -2.06 -6.48
CA LEU A 731 19.19 -2.07 -5.03
C LEU A 731 18.06 -2.80 -4.27
N LEU A 732 16.81 -2.61 -4.68
CA LEU A 732 15.66 -3.31 -4.09
C LEU A 732 15.76 -4.83 -4.25
N LEU A 733 16.15 -5.28 -5.44
CA LEU A 733 16.38 -6.71 -5.73
C LEU A 733 17.51 -7.27 -4.86
N SER A 734 18.60 -6.53 -4.68
CA SER A 734 19.68 -6.92 -3.77
C SER A 734 19.17 -7.12 -2.34
N ILE A 735 18.46 -6.13 -1.79
CA ILE A 735 17.93 -6.18 -0.42
C ILE A 735 17.05 -7.42 -0.22
N LEU A 736 16.22 -7.75 -1.20
CA LEU A 736 15.42 -8.96 -1.18
C LEU A 736 16.29 -10.23 -1.13
N LEU A 737 17.29 -10.33 -2.00
CA LEU A 737 18.19 -11.50 -2.04
C LEU A 737 18.96 -11.67 -0.74
N ILE A 738 19.35 -10.59 -0.05
CA ILE A 738 19.95 -10.66 1.29
C ILE A 738 19.01 -11.37 2.27
N PHE A 739 17.72 -10.99 2.31
CA PHE A 739 16.75 -11.61 3.22
C PHE A 739 16.46 -13.07 2.88
N LEU A 740 16.34 -13.39 1.59
CA LEU A 740 16.16 -14.77 1.14
C LEU A 740 17.41 -15.59 1.46
N GLY A 741 18.60 -15.07 1.16
CA GLY A 741 19.89 -15.69 1.44
C GLY A 741 20.07 -16.01 2.92
N LEU A 742 19.88 -15.03 3.81
CA LEU A 742 19.99 -15.26 5.26
C LEU A 742 19.08 -16.41 5.75
N TRP A 743 17.89 -16.54 5.17
CA TRP A 743 16.93 -17.56 5.58
C TRP A 743 17.24 -18.93 4.99
N PHE A 744 17.43 -19.00 3.67
CA PHE A 744 17.65 -20.26 2.96
C PHE A 744 19.05 -20.82 3.23
N THR A 745 20.09 -19.98 3.27
CA THR A 745 21.47 -20.40 3.61
C THR A 745 21.52 -20.96 5.02
N LYS A 746 20.85 -20.33 5.99
CA LYS A 746 20.79 -20.84 7.38
C LYS A 746 20.19 -22.25 7.45
N LYS A 747 19.18 -22.53 6.64
CA LYS A 747 18.59 -23.88 6.54
C LYS A 747 19.49 -24.86 5.79
N TYR A 748 20.17 -24.38 4.75
CA TYR A 748 21.03 -25.21 3.91
C TYR A 748 22.25 -25.73 4.69
N ILE A 749 22.94 -24.85 5.42
CA ILE A 749 24.12 -25.22 6.22
C ILE A 749 23.77 -25.93 7.53
N GLY A 750 22.54 -25.74 8.04
CA GLY A 750 22.05 -26.39 9.25
C GLY A 750 22.92 -26.07 10.48
N GLN A 751 23.51 -27.11 11.09
CA GLN A 751 24.40 -26.98 12.26
C GLN A 751 25.88 -26.77 11.88
N ASN A 752 26.23 -26.89 10.60
CA ASN A 752 27.60 -26.65 10.12
C ASN A 752 27.84 -25.15 9.95
N ILE A 753 28.03 -24.45 11.07
CA ILE A 753 28.23 -23.00 11.11
C ILE A 753 29.56 -22.60 10.46
N ASN A 754 30.53 -23.50 10.38
CA ASN A 754 31.87 -23.21 9.87
C ASN A 754 32.08 -23.62 8.40
N SER A 755 31.05 -24.10 7.71
CA SER A 755 31.15 -24.43 6.28
C SER A 755 30.56 -23.31 5.43
N ASP A 756 31.35 -22.78 4.51
CA ASP A 756 30.90 -21.93 3.42
C ASP A 756 30.89 -22.73 2.10
N PRO A 757 29.74 -23.29 1.68
CA PRO A 757 29.67 -24.16 0.52
C PRO A 757 29.73 -23.34 -0.77
N LYS A 758 30.65 -23.68 -1.68
CA LYS A 758 30.87 -22.96 -2.96
C LYS A 758 29.65 -22.87 -3.88
N GLU A 759 28.66 -23.74 -3.66
CA GLU A 759 27.41 -23.74 -4.40
C GLU A 759 26.39 -22.71 -3.85
N VAL A 760 26.65 -22.09 -2.71
CA VAL A 760 25.88 -20.95 -2.20
C VAL A 760 26.36 -19.71 -2.94
N VAL A 761 25.50 -19.17 -3.81
CA VAL A 761 25.85 -18.03 -4.70
C VAL A 761 24.85 -16.87 -4.59
N ILE A 762 23.95 -16.95 -3.60
CA ILE A 762 22.90 -15.95 -3.36
C ILE A 762 23.43 -14.71 -2.62
N ASP A 763 24.49 -14.89 -1.83
CA ASP A 763 25.41 -13.87 -1.32
C ASP A 763 26.04 -13.06 -2.45
N GLU A 764 26.64 -13.73 -3.42
CA GLU A 764 27.36 -13.09 -4.52
C GLU A 764 26.41 -12.27 -5.41
N ALA A 765 25.21 -12.83 -5.66
CA ALA A 765 24.14 -12.13 -6.35
C ALA A 765 23.71 -10.85 -5.61
N ALA A 766 23.53 -10.95 -4.28
CA ALA A 766 23.14 -9.82 -3.45
C ALA A 766 24.24 -8.73 -3.44
N GLY A 767 25.49 -9.10 -3.20
CA GLY A 767 26.63 -8.19 -3.16
C GLY A 767 26.89 -7.51 -4.50
N GLN A 768 26.90 -8.27 -5.60
CA GLN A 768 27.11 -7.73 -6.94
C GLN A 768 26.01 -6.73 -7.35
N LEU A 769 24.76 -6.96 -6.98
CA LEU A 769 23.66 -6.01 -7.26
C LEU A 769 23.83 -4.70 -6.49
N ILE A 770 24.40 -4.70 -5.28
CA ILE A 770 24.74 -3.45 -4.55
C ILE A 770 25.76 -2.64 -5.33
N ALA A 771 26.85 -3.29 -5.76
CA ALA A 771 27.90 -2.65 -6.55
C ALA A 771 27.34 -2.13 -7.89
N SER A 772 26.49 -2.92 -8.54
CA SER A 772 25.84 -2.58 -9.81
C SER A 772 24.92 -1.36 -9.69
N ALA A 773 24.16 -1.25 -8.60
CA ALA A 773 23.26 -0.13 -8.38
C ALA A 773 24.00 1.22 -8.32
N SER A 774 25.22 1.27 -7.76
CA SER A 774 25.95 2.53 -7.65
C SER A 774 26.51 3.05 -8.98
N ALA A 775 26.65 2.19 -9.99
CA ALA A 775 27.21 2.53 -11.30
C ALA A 775 26.21 3.22 -12.24
N GLY A 776 24.92 3.22 -11.91
CA GLY A 776 23.86 3.79 -12.76
C GLY A 776 23.82 3.14 -14.14
N ILE A 777 23.63 3.95 -15.19
CA ILE A 777 23.50 3.50 -16.59
C ILE A 777 24.82 3.48 -17.37
N ASN A 778 25.94 3.88 -16.76
CA ASN A 778 27.23 3.93 -17.46
C ASN A 778 27.88 2.54 -17.44
N ILE A 779 27.97 1.90 -18.60
CA ILE A 779 28.51 0.54 -18.75
C ILE A 779 29.96 0.40 -18.26
N TYR A 780 30.81 1.43 -18.38
CA TYR A 780 32.20 1.39 -17.91
C TYR A 780 32.27 1.39 -16.38
N LEU A 781 31.46 2.22 -15.73
CA LEU A 781 31.33 2.23 -14.27
C LEU A 781 30.70 0.94 -13.77
N HIS A 782 29.79 0.37 -14.56
CA HIS A 782 29.15 -0.89 -14.22
C HIS A 782 30.14 -2.06 -14.31
N LEU A 783 30.99 -2.08 -15.34
CA LEU A 783 32.09 -3.04 -15.47
C LEU A 783 33.09 -2.86 -14.30
N LEU A 784 33.43 -1.61 -13.97
CA LEU A 784 34.30 -1.31 -12.85
C LEU A 784 33.70 -1.77 -11.51
N SER A 785 32.39 -1.64 -11.32
CA SER A 785 31.70 -2.10 -10.12
C SER A 785 31.81 -3.62 -9.93
N PHE A 786 31.71 -4.38 -11.02
CA PHE A 786 31.94 -5.83 -11.04
C PHE A 786 33.39 -6.17 -10.67
N VAL A 787 34.36 -5.51 -11.28
CA VAL A 787 35.79 -5.75 -10.99
C VAL A 787 36.11 -5.44 -9.53
N LEU A 788 35.63 -4.30 -9.02
CA LEU A 788 35.81 -3.91 -7.62
C LEU A 788 35.12 -4.89 -6.67
N PHE A 789 33.90 -5.33 -6.98
CA PHE A 789 33.19 -6.32 -6.16
C PHE A 789 33.99 -7.61 -6.04
N ARG A 790 34.43 -8.17 -7.17
CA ARG A 790 35.26 -9.38 -7.17
C ARG A 790 36.58 -9.16 -6.44
N PHE A 791 37.19 -7.98 -6.55
CA PHE A 791 38.40 -7.66 -5.81
C PHE A 791 38.17 -7.73 -4.28
N PHE A 792 37.13 -7.07 -3.76
CA PHE A 792 36.85 -7.09 -2.31
C PHE A 792 36.36 -8.44 -1.81
N ASP A 793 35.56 -9.16 -2.60
CA ASP A 793 35.13 -10.51 -2.30
C ASP A 793 36.34 -11.47 -2.22
N ILE A 794 37.22 -11.49 -3.22
CA ILE A 794 38.36 -12.43 -3.23
C ILE A 794 39.39 -12.09 -2.14
N THR A 795 39.65 -10.80 -1.91
CA THR A 795 40.69 -10.37 -0.95
C THR A 795 40.20 -10.33 0.49
N LYS A 796 38.88 -10.27 0.72
CA LYS A 796 38.20 -10.12 2.02
C LYS A 796 38.89 -9.07 2.92
N LEU A 797 39.26 -7.91 2.38
CA LEU A 797 40.05 -6.91 3.13
C LEU A 797 39.30 -6.31 4.33
N GLY A 798 40.01 -6.15 5.45
CA GLY A 798 39.58 -5.40 6.62
C GLY A 798 38.32 -5.96 7.30
N PRO A 799 37.23 -5.16 7.43
CA PRO A 799 36.03 -5.58 8.16
C PRO A 799 35.25 -6.72 7.48
N ILE A 800 35.51 -7.00 6.19
CA ILE A 800 34.90 -8.13 5.47
C ILE A 800 35.29 -9.45 6.15
N LYS A 801 36.59 -9.69 6.35
CA LYS A 801 37.11 -10.87 7.06
C LYS A 801 36.61 -10.98 8.50
N PHE A 802 36.39 -9.85 9.18
CA PHE A 802 35.82 -9.86 10.52
C PHE A 802 34.36 -10.36 10.53
N ILE A 803 33.56 -10.02 9.52
CA ILE A 803 32.19 -10.52 9.37
C ILE A 803 32.16 -11.99 8.98
N GLU A 804 32.98 -12.39 8.00
CA GLU A 804 33.15 -13.78 7.57
C GLU A 804 33.44 -14.69 8.77
N ASN A 805 34.39 -14.28 9.64
CA ASN A 805 34.77 -15.00 10.85
C ASN A 805 33.66 -15.16 11.90
N LYS A 806 32.52 -14.44 11.78
CA LYS A 806 31.36 -14.69 12.65
C LYS A 806 30.65 -16.00 12.33
N GLY A 807 30.88 -16.56 11.15
CA GLY A 807 30.36 -17.85 10.72
C GLY A 807 28.84 -17.88 10.51
N GLY A 808 28.39 -19.01 9.99
CA GLY A 808 26.99 -19.29 9.66
C GLY A 808 26.46 -18.41 8.53
N ALA A 809 25.15 -18.46 8.30
CA ALA A 809 24.52 -17.72 7.22
C ALA A 809 24.67 -16.20 7.33
N PHE A 810 24.92 -15.68 8.53
CA PHE A 810 25.21 -14.26 8.69
C PHE A 810 26.59 -13.91 8.11
N GLY A 811 27.62 -14.70 8.44
CA GLY A 811 28.97 -14.51 7.91
C GLY A 811 29.00 -14.65 6.39
N ILE A 812 28.41 -15.73 5.86
CA ILE A 812 28.35 -16.06 4.43
C ILE A 812 27.63 -15.01 3.58
N ILE A 813 26.55 -14.40 4.09
CA ILE A 813 25.83 -13.40 3.30
C ILE A 813 26.47 -12.01 3.42
N PHE A 814 26.93 -11.64 4.63
CA PHE A 814 27.32 -10.25 4.89
C PHE A 814 28.76 -9.91 4.50
N ASP A 815 29.65 -10.88 4.30
CA ASP A 815 30.97 -10.61 3.76
C ASP A 815 30.88 -10.10 2.31
N ASP A 816 30.03 -10.70 1.47
CA ASP A 816 29.77 -10.28 0.09
C ASP A 816 28.92 -9.01 0.01
N VAL A 817 27.96 -8.84 0.92
CA VAL A 817 27.23 -7.57 1.04
C VAL A 817 28.20 -6.44 1.38
N LEU A 818 29.14 -6.66 2.31
CA LEU A 818 30.16 -5.65 2.61
C LEU A 818 31.08 -5.40 1.42
N ALA A 819 31.51 -6.44 0.71
CA ALA A 819 32.29 -6.28 -0.53
C ALA A 819 31.54 -5.39 -1.53
N GLY A 820 30.25 -5.65 -1.76
CA GLY A 820 29.39 -4.82 -2.61
C GLY A 820 29.27 -3.37 -2.15
N ILE A 821 29.17 -3.13 -0.83
CA ILE A 821 29.13 -1.78 -0.26
C ILE A 821 30.46 -1.05 -0.49
N PHE A 822 31.61 -1.69 -0.27
CA PHE A 822 32.92 -1.07 -0.50
C PHE A 822 33.12 -0.69 -1.97
N SER A 823 32.75 -1.59 -2.89
CA SER A 823 32.75 -1.32 -4.32
C SER A 823 31.84 -0.14 -4.65
N ALA A 824 30.62 -0.14 -4.10
CA ALA A 824 29.67 0.94 -4.32
C ALA A 824 30.21 2.30 -3.85
N LEU A 825 30.83 2.36 -2.67
CA LEU A 825 31.43 3.58 -2.13
C LEU A 825 32.56 4.12 -3.02
N ILE A 826 33.41 3.24 -3.56
CA ILE A 826 34.50 3.65 -4.46
C ILE A 826 33.94 4.14 -5.81
N ILE A 827 32.97 3.44 -6.38
CA ILE A 827 32.30 3.90 -7.61
C ILE A 827 31.66 5.28 -7.40
N LEU A 828 30.95 5.47 -6.29
CA LEU A 828 30.37 6.76 -5.94
C LEU A 828 31.47 7.81 -5.71
N PHE A 829 32.61 7.46 -5.14
CA PHE A 829 33.73 8.38 -4.99
C PHE A 829 34.28 8.82 -6.36
N ILE A 830 34.51 7.88 -7.28
CA ILE A 830 35.00 8.17 -8.64
C ILE A 830 34.03 9.07 -9.38
N ILE A 831 32.73 8.74 -9.36
CA ILE A 831 31.67 9.53 -10.00
C ILE A 831 31.62 10.97 -9.48
N ASN A 832 31.96 11.19 -8.20
CA ASN A 832 31.77 12.48 -7.56
C ASN A 832 33.03 13.36 -7.51
N PHE A 833 34.22 12.76 -7.60
CA PHE A 833 35.50 13.46 -7.44
C PHE A 833 36.40 13.42 -8.68
N LEU A 834 36.23 12.46 -9.58
CA LEU A 834 37.07 12.30 -10.77
C LEU A 834 36.32 12.54 -12.08
N ILE A 835 34.99 12.51 -12.06
CA ILE A 835 34.06 12.76 -13.18
C ILE A 835 33.17 13.93 -12.78
#